data_AF-A0A9W8XWD2-F1
#
_entry.id   AF-A0A9W8XWD2-F1
#
_cell.length_a   1.000
_cell.length_b   1.000
_cell.length_c   1.000
_cell.angle_alpha   90.00
_cell.angle_beta   90.00
_cell.angle_gamma   90.00
#
_symmetry.space_group_name_H-M   'P 1'
#
loop_
_entity.id
_entity.type
_entity.pdbx_description
1 polymer ?
#
loop_
_entity_poly.entity_id
_entity_poly.type
_entity_poly.pdbx_seq_one_letter_code
_entity_poly.pdbx_strand_id
1 'polypeptide(L)'
;MALLQFISAGLPKVAIPTTVHSDHLIVSRDGAEEDLKRGLIEHGEVYKFLSSAGKKYGIGWWKPGAGIIHITIFENYAFPGGLIIGTDSHTPNAGGLGMLGIGVGGSDAVDAMSGMPWEVMCPKVVGVRLTGKLHGWASTKDIICKLAGITTVSGGKGKVFEFFGPGTETLGATAMATVCNMSAEIGSTSCIFPYTDSMARYLSATKRSGIAQLANSYKDVLLRADEGANKHYDDIIEIDLDTLEPHINGPFTPDLSYPLSQLKDAVRQSDWPVKVSHAMVGSCTNSSYEDLYKTQQLVMQAKAAGIDRVKTPFMVAPGSEDIRATAEADGILQTLRDAGAVVLSTTCGPCVGQWDRTDVDVKGRERNTVVSSFNRNFVGRHDGNPETCSFVTSPEMVTAFAYAGRIDFDPTTDALPAAELQKEFRFTAPTSVELPFSFTTGRDLYQPPQEDSSHLQVDIDPTSDRLQLLQPFKKWQPGATTDMPIIVKVKGKCTTDHISPAGPWYNYRGHLENISNNMLLAASNAFLPPTSKMLGHTVHPLDGNTDLIHEVARDLQRRSVPWCIIGDWNYGEGSSREHAALEPRYLGGLTIIARSFARIHETNLKKQGMLPLTFAEPSDYDHIQAGDRITLKGVEEGELQPGLNVVIQVQTKKGETWECELKHTYSEGQLRWLRAGSALNYMRESVLGR
;
A
#
# COMPACT_ATOMS: atom_id res chain seq x y z
N MET A 1 2.29 -14.35 7.00
CA MET A 1 3.64 -14.65 6.50
C MET A 1 4.74 -14.22 7.47
N ALA A 2 4.86 -12.94 7.85
CA ALA A 2 5.85 -12.48 8.84
C ALA A 2 5.94 -13.33 10.12
N LEU A 3 4.81 -13.68 10.76
CA LEU A 3 4.81 -14.54 11.95
C LEU A 3 5.29 -15.98 11.66
N LEU A 4 5.06 -16.52 10.46
CA LEU A 4 5.57 -17.84 10.06
C LEU A 4 7.10 -17.81 9.89
N GLN A 5 7.63 -16.70 9.36
CA GLN A 5 9.08 -16.46 9.32
C GLN A 5 9.66 -16.31 10.73
N PHE A 6 8.99 -15.59 11.63
CA PHE A 6 9.42 -15.46 13.03
C PHE A 6 9.41 -16.81 13.77
N ILE A 7 8.37 -17.63 13.57
CA ILE A 7 8.32 -19.02 14.06
C ILE A 7 9.55 -19.79 13.57
N SER A 8 9.90 -19.65 12.29
CA SER A 8 11.03 -20.33 11.67
C SER A 8 12.39 -19.84 12.17
N ALA A 9 12.48 -18.60 12.67
CA ALA A 9 13.67 -18.08 13.34
C ALA A 9 13.94 -18.76 14.69
N GLY A 10 12.92 -19.41 15.29
CA GLY A 10 13.06 -20.20 16.51
C GLY A 10 13.22 -19.37 17.79
N LEU A 11 12.90 -18.08 17.75
CA LEU A 11 13.00 -17.19 18.90
C LEU A 11 11.79 -17.33 19.83
N PRO A 12 11.97 -17.17 21.16
CA PRO A 12 10.90 -17.39 22.13
C PRO A 12 9.88 -16.25 22.21
N LYS A 13 10.29 -15.01 21.90
CA LYS A 13 9.45 -13.81 21.96
C LYS A 13 10.06 -12.69 21.11
N VAL A 14 9.25 -11.70 20.76
CA VAL A 14 9.74 -10.49 20.07
C VAL A 14 10.59 -9.61 20.99
N ALA A 15 11.55 -8.90 20.41
CA ALA A 15 12.48 -8.02 21.10
C ALA A 15 11.93 -6.60 21.33
N ILE A 16 10.99 -6.15 20.49
CA ILE A 16 10.41 -4.81 20.52
C ILE A 16 8.87 -4.86 20.57
N PRO A 17 8.20 -3.80 21.06
CA PRO A 17 6.74 -3.72 21.02
C PRO A 17 6.21 -3.96 19.60
N THR A 18 5.35 -4.97 19.47
CA THR A 18 4.83 -5.43 18.19
C THR A 18 3.33 -5.58 18.29
N THR A 19 2.60 -5.16 17.24
CA THR A 19 1.15 -5.36 17.15
C THR A 19 0.76 -5.96 15.80
N VAL A 20 -0.31 -6.74 15.80
CA VAL A 20 -0.95 -7.30 14.60
C VAL A 20 -2.37 -6.74 14.51
N HIS A 21 -2.79 -6.33 13.31
CA HIS A 21 -4.10 -5.74 13.04
C HIS A 21 -4.85 -6.59 12.01
N SER A 22 -6.13 -6.83 12.26
CA SER A 22 -6.95 -7.76 11.46
C SER A 22 -7.98 -7.02 10.60
N ASP A 23 -7.51 -6.32 9.58
CA ASP A 23 -8.27 -5.35 8.78
C ASP A 23 -8.35 -5.67 7.28
N HIS A 24 -7.57 -6.64 6.79
CA HIS A 24 -7.41 -6.94 5.36
C HIS A 24 -8.27 -8.09 4.81
N LEU A 25 -8.96 -8.84 5.67
CA LEU A 25 -9.66 -10.07 5.27
C LEU A 25 -11.18 -9.92 5.19
N ILE A 26 -11.77 -8.83 5.72
CA ILE A 26 -13.22 -8.65 5.68
C ILE A 26 -13.64 -8.19 4.28
N VAL A 27 -14.46 -9.00 3.61
CA VAL A 27 -15.06 -8.73 2.29
C VAL A 27 -16.31 -7.88 2.47
N SER A 28 -16.31 -6.68 1.89
CA SER A 28 -17.47 -5.78 1.91
C SER A 28 -18.54 -6.22 0.91
N ARG A 29 -19.80 -6.27 1.35
CA ARG A 29 -20.95 -6.61 0.50
C ARG A 29 -22.27 -6.09 1.06
N ASP A 30 -22.64 -6.53 2.26
CA ASP A 30 -23.99 -6.38 2.82
C ASP A 30 -24.02 -5.35 3.98
N GLY A 31 -22.86 -4.79 4.34
CA GLY A 31 -22.70 -3.82 5.40
C GLY A 31 -21.96 -4.39 6.62
N ALA A 32 -21.53 -3.49 7.51
CA ALA A 32 -20.55 -3.77 8.56
C ALA A 32 -20.82 -5.03 9.40
N GLU A 33 -22.06 -5.25 9.84
CA GLU A 33 -22.40 -6.32 10.77
C GLU A 33 -22.36 -7.70 10.11
N GLU A 34 -23.04 -7.85 8.98
CA GLU A 34 -23.08 -9.12 8.23
C GLU A 34 -21.72 -9.47 7.63
N ASP A 35 -21.00 -8.46 7.09
CA ASP A 35 -19.67 -8.65 6.51
C ASP A 35 -18.67 -9.13 7.58
N LEU A 36 -18.69 -8.54 8.78
CA LEU A 36 -17.82 -8.94 9.89
C LEU A 36 -18.16 -10.34 10.40
N LYS A 37 -19.46 -10.65 10.56
CA LYS A 37 -19.92 -11.97 10.99
C LYS A 37 -19.48 -13.07 10.02
N ARG A 38 -19.64 -12.83 8.71
CA ARG A 38 -19.17 -13.74 7.66
C ARG A 38 -17.65 -13.92 7.71
N GLY A 39 -16.90 -12.82 7.74
CA GLY A 39 -15.44 -12.88 7.75
C GLY A 39 -14.86 -13.57 8.99
N LEU A 40 -15.49 -13.42 10.16
CA LEU A 40 -15.09 -14.14 11.39
C LEU A 40 -15.22 -15.67 11.25
N ILE A 41 -16.19 -16.15 10.48
CA ILE A 41 -16.39 -17.57 10.19
C ILE A 41 -15.39 -18.03 9.12
N GLU A 42 -15.35 -17.35 7.98
CA GLU A 42 -14.53 -17.71 6.81
C GLU A 42 -13.02 -17.65 7.06
N HIS A 43 -12.59 -16.84 8.04
CA HIS A 43 -11.18 -16.62 8.36
C HIS A 43 -10.84 -16.99 9.80
N GLY A 44 -11.73 -17.72 10.48
CA GLY A 44 -11.56 -18.11 11.88
C GLY A 44 -10.25 -18.86 12.15
N GLU A 45 -9.79 -19.69 11.23
CA GLU A 45 -8.49 -20.38 11.33
C GLU A 45 -7.32 -19.38 11.38
N VAL A 46 -7.28 -18.44 10.44
CA VAL A 46 -6.22 -17.41 10.38
C VAL A 46 -6.25 -16.55 11.65
N TYR A 47 -7.43 -16.18 12.15
CA TYR A 47 -7.55 -15.39 13.38
C TYR A 47 -7.12 -16.18 14.63
N LYS A 48 -7.38 -17.49 14.70
CA LYS A 48 -6.86 -18.36 15.77
C LYS A 48 -5.34 -18.45 15.73
N PHE A 49 -4.76 -18.57 14.55
CA PHE A 49 -3.31 -18.51 14.35
C PHE A 49 -2.72 -17.18 14.84
N LEU A 50 -3.27 -16.04 14.41
CA LEU A 50 -2.79 -14.72 14.83
C LEU A 50 -2.95 -14.51 16.35
N SER A 51 -4.07 -14.94 16.94
CA SER A 51 -4.30 -14.87 18.38
C SER A 51 -3.30 -15.71 19.17
N SER A 52 -3.07 -16.97 18.78
CA SER A 52 -2.18 -17.89 19.47
C SER A 52 -0.71 -17.52 19.31
N ALA A 53 -0.30 -17.10 18.10
CA ALA A 53 1.03 -16.54 17.87
C ALA A 53 1.24 -15.26 18.68
N GLY A 54 0.22 -14.39 18.76
CA GLY A 54 0.25 -13.17 19.55
C GLY A 54 0.54 -13.43 21.03
N LYS A 55 -0.20 -14.37 21.61
CA LYS A 55 0.01 -14.85 22.99
C LYS A 55 1.39 -15.46 23.18
N LYS A 56 1.80 -16.38 22.29
CA LYS A 56 3.07 -17.10 22.41
C LYS A 56 4.27 -16.16 22.39
N TYR A 57 4.30 -15.20 21.46
CA TYR A 57 5.49 -14.41 21.18
C TYR A 57 5.50 -13.02 21.82
N GLY A 58 4.50 -12.69 22.65
CA GLY A 58 4.42 -11.39 23.32
C GLY A 58 4.04 -10.25 22.38
N ILE A 59 3.09 -10.50 21.47
CA ILE A 59 2.64 -9.53 20.46
C ILE A 59 1.19 -9.13 20.76
N GLY A 60 0.91 -7.83 20.77
CA GLY A 60 -0.45 -7.32 20.88
C GLY A 60 -1.27 -7.61 19.64
N TRP A 61 -2.55 -7.95 19.77
CA TRP A 61 -3.39 -8.29 18.62
C TRP A 61 -4.71 -7.53 18.63
N TRP A 62 -4.95 -6.74 17.59
CA TRP A 62 -6.23 -6.11 17.31
C TRP A 62 -7.09 -7.05 16.47
N LYS A 63 -8.23 -7.43 17.06
CA LYS A 63 -9.21 -8.36 16.48
C LYS A 63 -9.92 -7.75 15.26
N PRO A 64 -10.55 -8.58 14.43
CA PRO A 64 -11.36 -8.08 13.31
C PRO A 64 -12.43 -7.08 13.77
N GLY A 65 -12.53 -5.96 13.05
CA GLY A 65 -13.43 -4.85 13.38
C GLY A 65 -12.89 -3.85 14.42
N ALA A 66 -11.64 -3.99 14.87
CA ALA A 66 -11.01 -3.00 15.74
C ALA A 66 -10.73 -1.67 15.03
N GLY A 67 -10.31 -1.73 13.77
CA GLY A 67 -9.83 -0.59 13.03
C GLY A 67 -8.80 -0.97 11.98
N ILE A 68 -8.60 -0.05 11.04
CA ILE A 68 -7.54 -0.15 10.05
C ILE A 68 -6.21 0.20 10.71
N ILE A 69 -5.17 -0.60 10.45
CA ILE A 69 -3.86 -0.53 11.11
C ILE A 69 -3.35 0.88 11.33
N HIS A 70 -3.39 1.73 10.31
CA HIS A 70 -2.83 3.08 10.36
C HIS A 70 -3.62 4.04 11.25
N ILE A 71 -4.94 3.87 11.32
CA ILE A 71 -5.80 4.68 12.18
C ILE A 71 -5.60 4.24 13.63
N THR A 72 -5.61 2.92 13.88
CA THR A 72 -5.34 2.37 15.21
C THR A 72 -3.93 2.76 15.70
N ILE A 73 -2.92 2.78 14.81
CA ILE A 73 -1.59 3.33 15.10
C ILE A 73 -1.66 4.81 15.46
N PHE A 74 -2.35 5.62 14.66
CA PHE A 74 -2.45 7.05 14.90
C PHE A 74 -3.11 7.39 16.24
N GLU A 75 -4.14 6.64 16.62
CA GLU A 75 -4.89 6.79 17.87
C GLU A 75 -4.14 6.29 19.12
N ASN A 76 -3.28 5.27 18.99
CA ASN A 76 -2.74 4.56 20.15
C ASN A 76 -1.20 4.52 20.23
N TYR A 77 -0.50 4.46 19.09
CA TYR A 77 0.92 4.10 19.04
C TYR A 77 1.82 5.20 18.47
N ALA A 78 1.30 6.06 17.60
CA ALA A 78 2.08 7.15 17.03
C ALA A 78 2.37 8.23 18.07
N PHE A 79 3.60 8.75 18.08
CA PHE A 79 4.00 9.89 18.90
C PHE A 79 5.18 10.64 18.25
N PRO A 80 5.34 11.96 18.52
CA PRO A 80 6.41 12.76 17.95
C PRO A 80 7.82 12.22 18.29
N GLY A 81 8.69 12.11 17.29
CA GLY A 81 10.08 11.68 17.43
C GLY A 81 10.29 10.16 17.46
N GLY A 82 9.21 9.37 17.37
CA GLY A 82 9.32 7.91 17.27
C GLY A 82 9.68 7.43 15.86
N LEU A 83 10.13 6.17 15.78
CA LEU A 83 10.31 5.41 14.53
C LEU A 83 9.43 4.17 14.57
N ILE A 84 8.63 3.96 13.53
CA ILE A 84 7.83 2.73 13.35
C ILE A 84 8.06 2.15 11.96
N ILE A 85 8.27 0.84 11.91
CA ILE A 85 8.18 0.07 10.68
C ILE A 85 6.91 -0.77 10.70
N GLY A 86 6.23 -0.84 9.56
CA GLY A 86 5.00 -1.59 9.41
C GLY A 86 5.03 -2.42 8.15
N THR A 87 4.46 -3.63 8.20
CA THR A 87 4.36 -4.51 7.01
C THR A 87 3.26 -4.06 6.05
N ASP A 88 3.17 -2.76 5.82
CA ASP A 88 2.19 -2.08 4.98
C ASP A 88 2.79 -0.79 4.42
N SER A 89 2.50 -0.49 3.14
CA SER A 89 3.08 0.67 2.45
C SER A 89 2.63 2.02 3.00
N HIS A 90 1.45 2.10 3.62
CA HIS A 90 0.86 3.34 4.10
C HIS A 90 1.22 3.66 5.56
N THR A 91 2.17 2.91 6.14
CA THR A 91 2.79 3.20 7.45
C THR A 91 3.29 4.66 7.61
N PRO A 92 3.76 5.36 6.54
CA PRO A 92 4.05 6.79 6.61
C PRO A 92 2.91 7.66 7.16
N ASN A 93 1.66 7.20 7.21
CA ASN A 93 0.55 7.86 7.92
C ASN A 93 0.93 8.38 9.33
N ALA A 94 1.80 7.66 10.06
CA ALA A 94 2.29 8.07 11.38
C ALA A 94 3.02 9.43 11.39
N GLY A 95 3.55 9.87 10.25
CA GLY A 95 4.22 11.16 10.07
C GLY A 95 3.33 12.37 10.28
N GLY A 96 2.00 12.20 10.18
CA GLY A 96 1.04 13.24 10.55
C GLY A 96 1.01 13.55 12.05
N LEU A 97 1.63 12.71 12.88
CA LEU A 97 1.82 12.92 14.31
C LEU A 97 3.30 13.05 14.70
N GLY A 98 4.15 13.45 13.74
CA GLY A 98 5.58 13.67 13.95
C GLY A 98 6.39 12.39 14.18
N MET A 99 5.85 11.21 13.85
CA MET A 99 6.53 9.93 13.96
C MET A 99 7.03 9.47 12.59
N LEU A 100 8.30 9.07 12.47
CA LEU A 100 8.81 8.54 11.21
C LEU A 100 8.25 7.13 10.97
N GLY A 101 7.29 7.00 10.05
CA GLY A 101 6.68 5.72 9.68
C GLY A 101 7.21 5.19 8.36
N ILE A 102 7.69 3.94 8.31
CA ILE A 102 8.25 3.35 7.09
C ILE A 102 7.61 1.99 6.78
N GLY A 103 7.07 1.87 5.57
CA GLY A 103 6.56 0.59 5.07
C GLY A 103 7.68 -0.38 4.72
N VAL A 104 7.58 -1.63 5.15
CA VAL A 104 8.59 -2.67 4.94
C VAL A 104 7.96 -4.02 4.56
N GLY A 105 8.78 -4.98 4.14
CA GLY A 105 8.35 -6.36 3.98
C GLY A 105 8.23 -7.11 5.32
N GLY A 106 7.67 -8.31 5.30
CA GLY A 106 7.56 -9.14 6.49
C GLY A 106 8.92 -9.55 7.06
N SER A 107 9.89 -9.89 6.21
CA SER A 107 11.25 -10.23 6.66
C SER A 107 11.97 -9.08 7.39
N ASP A 108 11.79 -7.82 6.97
CA ASP A 108 12.36 -6.67 7.69
C ASP A 108 11.73 -6.50 9.07
N ALA A 109 10.40 -6.71 9.18
CA ALA A 109 9.74 -6.73 10.47
C ALA A 109 10.25 -7.87 11.36
N VAL A 110 10.62 -9.02 10.78
CA VAL A 110 11.22 -10.15 11.52
C VAL A 110 12.60 -9.80 12.07
N ASP A 111 13.42 -9.02 11.36
CA ASP A 111 14.69 -8.52 11.90
C ASP A 111 14.45 -7.66 13.16
N ALA A 112 13.53 -6.69 13.08
CA ALA A 112 13.25 -5.83 14.22
C ALA A 112 12.64 -6.63 15.38
N MET A 113 11.71 -7.55 15.08
CA MET A 113 11.14 -8.48 16.06
C MET A 113 12.20 -9.40 16.68
N SER A 114 13.28 -9.74 15.97
CA SER A 114 14.37 -10.56 16.50
C SER A 114 15.44 -9.75 17.26
N GLY A 115 15.35 -8.42 17.24
CA GLY A 115 16.35 -7.53 17.82
C GLY A 115 17.57 -7.31 16.92
N MET A 116 17.50 -7.73 15.65
CA MET A 116 18.53 -7.43 14.67
C MET A 116 18.40 -5.98 14.18
N PRO A 117 19.53 -5.33 13.84
CA PRO A 117 19.50 -4.03 13.20
C PRO A 117 18.72 -4.08 11.89
N TRP A 118 17.77 -3.15 11.73
CA TRP A 118 17.08 -2.94 10.46
C TRP A 118 17.90 -1.98 9.59
N GLU A 119 18.18 -2.38 8.35
CA GLU A 119 18.93 -1.58 7.39
C GLU A 119 17.99 -0.77 6.49
N VAL A 120 18.31 0.52 6.31
CA VAL A 120 17.66 1.39 5.34
C VAL A 120 18.72 2.20 4.60
N MET A 121 18.57 2.34 3.28
CA MET A 121 19.40 3.28 2.53
C MET A 121 19.14 4.69 3.06
N CYS A 122 20.21 5.42 3.41
CA CYS A 122 20.08 6.79 3.89
C CYS A 122 19.29 7.63 2.87
N PRO A 123 18.08 8.10 3.22
CA PRO A 123 17.23 8.77 2.27
C PRO A 123 17.72 10.20 2.02
N LYS A 124 17.49 10.67 0.80
CA LYS A 124 17.49 12.11 0.49
C LYS A 124 16.29 12.79 1.15
N VAL A 125 16.34 14.11 1.34
CA VAL A 125 15.23 14.87 1.91
C VAL A 125 14.71 15.88 0.89
N VAL A 126 13.41 15.78 0.56
CA VAL A 126 12.70 16.79 -0.23
C VAL A 126 11.85 17.61 0.71
N GLY A 127 12.11 18.92 0.77
CA GLY A 127 11.29 19.85 1.52
C GLY A 127 10.02 20.21 0.78
N VAL A 128 8.86 20.09 1.42
CA VAL A 128 7.59 20.61 0.90
C VAL A 128 7.17 21.81 1.73
N ARG A 129 7.37 23.01 1.17
CA ARG A 129 7.03 24.26 1.84
C ARG A 129 5.56 24.58 1.63
N LEU A 130 4.80 24.63 2.72
CA LEU A 130 3.41 25.10 2.72
C LEU A 130 3.33 26.56 3.13
N THR A 131 2.64 27.37 2.33
CA THR A 131 2.27 28.76 2.64
C THR A 131 0.76 28.97 2.55
N GLY A 132 0.25 30.08 3.08
CA GLY A 132 -1.19 30.35 3.04
C GLY A 132 -2.02 29.43 3.95
N LYS A 133 -3.32 29.37 3.71
CA LYS A 133 -4.27 28.49 4.43
C LYS A 133 -5.36 27.96 3.50
N LEU A 134 -5.67 26.67 3.64
CA LEU A 134 -6.78 26.03 2.93
C LEU A 134 -8.10 26.76 3.19
N HIS A 135 -8.87 27.00 2.12
CA HIS A 135 -10.18 27.62 2.20
C HIS A 135 -11.16 27.05 1.16
N GLY A 136 -12.46 27.24 1.41
CA GLY A 136 -13.50 26.74 0.53
C GLY A 136 -13.48 25.22 0.44
N TRP A 137 -13.53 24.70 -0.79
CA TRP A 137 -13.57 23.27 -1.07
C TRP A 137 -12.21 22.57 -1.00
N ALA A 138 -11.12 23.33 -0.97
CA ALA A 138 -9.79 22.76 -0.88
C ALA A 138 -9.58 22.08 0.47
N SER A 139 -9.08 20.86 0.41
CA SER A 139 -8.86 19.96 1.53
C SER A 139 -7.40 19.54 1.61
N THR A 140 -7.03 18.93 2.72
CA THR A 140 -5.66 18.43 2.89
C THR A 140 -5.34 17.27 1.95
N LYS A 141 -6.35 16.55 1.46
CA LYS A 141 -6.18 15.53 0.40
C LYS A 141 -5.63 16.14 -0.88
N ASP A 142 -5.97 17.40 -1.17
CA ASP A 142 -5.55 18.07 -2.41
C ASP A 142 -4.07 18.42 -2.41
N ILE A 143 -3.46 18.60 -1.23
CA ILE A 143 -2.01 18.80 -1.09
C ILE A 143 -1.26 17.60 -1.66
N ILE A 144 -1.63 16.38 -1.25
CA ILE A 144 -0.97 15.16 -1.70
C ILE A 144 -1.37 14.76 -3.11
N CYS A 145 -2.61 15.01 -3.54
CA CYS A 145 -3.02 14.82 -4.93
C CYS A 145 -2.21 15.70 -5.89
N LYS A 146 -2.03 17.00 -5.57
CA LYS A 146 -1.18 17.92 -6.33
C LYS A 146 0.29 17.51 -6.29
N LEU A 147 0.81 17.15 -5.11
CA LEU A 147 2.20 16.70 -4.96
C LEU A 147 2.47 15.42 -5.78
N ALA A 148 1.51 14.49 -5.85
CA ALA A 148 1.60 13.33 -6.72
C ALA A 148 1.66 13.71 -8.20
N GLY A 149 0.86 14.69 -8.64
CA GLY A 149 0.95 15.24 -9.99
C GLY A 149 2.31 15.88 -10.32
N ILE A 150 2.95 16.55 -9.35
CA ILE A 150 4.27 17.17 -9.52
C ILE A 150 5.38 16.12 -9.57
N THR A 151 5.32 15.12 -8.68
CA THR A 151 6.43 14.20 -8.43
C THR A 151 6.32 12.90 -9.20
N THR A 152 5.14 12.54 -9.71
CA THR A 152 4.81 11.24 -10.30
C THR A 152 4.96 10.06 -9.32
N VAL A 153 4.53 8.87 -9.71
CA VAL A 153 4.66 7.64 -8.89
C VAL A 153 6.11 7.23 -8.53
N SER A 154 7.11 7.85 -9.15
CA SER A 154 8.52 7.48 -8.97
C SER A 154 9.41 8.58 -8.39
N GLY A 155 8.91 9.83 -8.29
CA GLY A 155 9.74 10.97 -7.89
C GLY A 155 10.22 10.93 -6.46
N GLY A 156 9.57 10.15 -5.60
CA GLY A 156 9.92 9.96 -4.19
C GLY A 156 10.86 8.80 -3.89
N LYS A 157 11.27 7.99 -4.88
CA LYS A 157 12.12 6.82 -4.63
C LYS A 157 13.41 7.23 -3.90
N GLY A 158 13.66 6.61 -2.74
CA GLY A 158 14.86 6.86 -1.93
C GLY A 158 14.85 8.22 -1.21
N LYS A 159 13.69 8.87 -1.11
CA LYS A 159 13.53 10.19 -0.47
C LYS A 159 12.53 10.14 0.68
N VAL A 160 12.75 10.97 1.69
CA VAL A 160 11.76 11.37 2.68
C VAL A 160 11.24 12.74 2.30
N PHE A 161 9.92 12.92 2.38
CA PHE A 161 9.29 14.23 2.20
C PHE A 161 9.08 14.87 3.57
N GLU A 162 9.72 16.01 3.80
CA GLU A 162 9.61 16.77 5.04
C GLU A 162 8.82 18.04 4.78
N PHE A 163 7.66 18.18 5.43
CA PHE A 163 6.82 19.35 5.29
C PHE A 163 7.29 20.48 6.20
N PHE A 164 7.29 21.72 5.72
CA PHE A 164 7.69 22.88 6.51
C PHE A 164 6.98 24.16 6.06
N GLY A 165 7.24 25.28 6.72
CA GLY A 165 6.63 26.58 6.41
C GLY A 165 5.35 26.85 7.20
N PRO A 166 4.84 28.09 7.16
CA PRO A 166 3.74 28.54 8.02
C PRO A 166 2.42 27.81 7.76
N GLY A 167 2.21 27.26 6.56
CA GLY A 167 0.99 26.52 6.22
C GLY A 167 0.81 25.24 7.03
N THR A 168 1.89 24.62 7.55
CA THR A 168 1.80 23.40 8.37
C THR A 168 1.08 23.64 9.70
N GLU A 169 1.18 24.84 10.27
CA GLU A 169 0.51 25.22 11.53
C GLU A 169 -1.01 25.41 11.35
N THR A 170 -1.50 25.41 10.11
CA THR A 170 -2.93 25.58 9.81
C THR A 170 -3.70 24.26 9.73
N LEU A 171 -3.00 23.12 9.80
CA LEU A 171 -3.56 21.79 9.56
C LEU A 171 -3.83 21.02 10.87
N GLY A 172 -4.92 20.25 10.87
CA GLY A 172 -5.22 19.27 11.93
C GLY A 172 -4.29 18.05 11.87
N ALA A 173 -4.20 17.29 12.97
CA ALA A 173 -3.31 16.12 13.03
C ALA A 173 -3.69 15.01 12.02
N THR A 174 -4.97 14.65 11.96
CA THR A 174 -5.50 13.65 11.01
C THR A 174 -5.42 14.12 9.56
N ALA A 175 -5.54 15.43 9.35
CA ALA A 175 -5.33 16.04 8.05
C ALA A 175 -3.87 15.85 7.58
N MET A 176 -2.87 16.14 8.43
CA MET A 176 -1.46 15.86 8.10
C MET A 176 -1.21 14.36 7.85
N ALA A 177 -1.91 13.48 8.59
CA ALA A 177 -1.83 12.03 8.37
C ALA A 177 -2.31 11.62 6.97
N THR A 178 -3.34 12.27 6.42
CA THR A 178 -3.83 12.06 5.05
C THR A 178 -2.70 12.28 4.02
N VAL A 179 -1.93 13.36 4.18
CA VAL A 179 -0.81 13.69 3.28
C VAL A 179 0.29 12.65 3.40
N CYS A 180 0.71 12.32 4.63
CA CYS A 180 1.76 11.34 4.84
C CYS A 180 1.36 9.94 4.39
N ASN A 181 0.08 9.55 4.56
CA ASN A 181 -0.44 8.27 4.09
C ASN A 181 -0.19 8.11 2.59
N MET A 182 -0.66 9.06 1.80
CA MET A 182 -0.63 8.96 0.34
C MET A 182 0.73 9.34 -0.27
N SER A 183 1.73 9.71 0.55
CA SER A 183 3.13 9.81 0.10
C SER A 183 3.69 8.45 -0.35
N ALA A 184 3.06 7.34 0.04
CA ALA A 184 3.40 6.02 -0.45
C ALA A 184 3.21 5.91 -1.99
N GLU A 185 2.24 6.62 -2.55
CA GLU A 185 1.90 6.59 -3.98
C GLU A 185 2.93 7.28 -4.87
N ILE A 186 3.74 8.19 -4.31
CA ILE A 186 4.86 8.83 -5.02
C ILE A 186 6.19 8.08 -4.82
N GLY A 187 6.14 6.91 -4.19
CA GLY A 187 7.30 6.05 -3.95
C GLY A 187 8.22 6.51 -2.83
N SER A 188 7.77 7.41 -1.95
CA SER A 188 8.58 7.92 -0.83
C SER A 188 8.98 6.81 0.15
N THR A 189 10.15 6.95 0.75
CA THR A 189 10.57 6.11 1.89
C THR A 189 9.70 6.41 3.11
N SER A 190 9.42 7.69 3.35
CA SER A 190 8.52 8.20 4.38
C SER A 190 8.09 9.64 4.09
N CYS A 191 7.20 10.16 4.91
CA CYS A 191 6.73 11.53 4.89
C CYS A 191 6.46 11.99 6.32
N ILE A 192 6.85 13.22 6.68
CA ILE A 192 6.75 13.72 8.05
C ILE A 192 6.38 15.20 8.11
N PHE A 193 5.57 15.55 9.11
CA PHE A 193 5.30 16.94 9.52
C PHE A 193 6.00 17.26 10.83
N PRO A 194 6.42 18.53 11.04
CA PRO A 194 7.01 18.98 12.30
C PRO A 194 5.97 18.94 13.41
N TYR A 195 6.40 18.78 14.66
CA TYR A 195 5.47 18.78 15.78
C TYR A 195 4.75 20.13 15.93
N THR A 196 3.41 20.11 15.91
CA THR A 196 2.52 21.29 16.00
C THR A 196 1.54 21.16 17.16
N ASP A 197 0.83 22.25 17.46
CA ASP A 197 -0.16 22.28 18.54
C ASP A 197 -1.39 21.42 18.21
N SER A 198 -1.69 21.16 16.93
CA SER A 198 -2.76 20.22 16.54
C SER A 198 -2.42 18.78 16.94
N MET A 199 -1.17 18.36 16.80
CA MET A 199 -0.71 17.05 17.28
C MET A 199 -0.87 16.94 18.81
N ALA A 200 -0.56 17.99 19.56
CA ALA A 200 -0.74 18.03 21.02
C ALA A 200 -2.22 17.90 21.43
N ARG A 201 -3.13 18.59 20.72
CA ARG A 201 -4.58 18.47 20.92
C ARG A 201 -5.07 17.06 20.62
N TYR A 202 -4.62 16.46 19.51
CA TYR A 202 -5.00 15.11 19.13
C TYR A 202 -4.54 14.06 20.15
N LEU A 203 -3.27 14.13 20.59
CA LEU A 203 -2.73 13.28 21.66
C LEU A 203 -3.57 13.42 22.93
N SER A 204 -3.93 14.64 23.32
CA SER A 204 -4.76 14.88 24.51
C SER A 204 -6.17 14.29 24.38
N ALA A 205 -6.83 14.51 23.23
CA ALA A 205 -8.16 13.97 22.96
C ALA A 205 -8.20 12.44 22.93
N THR A 206 -7.09 11.82 22.53
CA THR A 206 -6.90 10.36 22.52
C THR A 206 -6.25 9.83 23.81
N LYS A 207 -6.45 10.53 24.94
CA LYS A 207 -6.02 10.12 26.29
C LYS A 207 -4.50 9.95 26.47
N ARG A 208 -3.70 10.67 25.67
CA ARG A 208 -2.22 10.66 25.67
C ARG A 208 -1.63 12.04 25.99
N SER A 209 -2.28 12.82 26.85
CA SER A 209 -1.83 14.17 27.24
C SER A 209 -0.43 14.20 27.87
N GLY A 210 -0.02 13.13 28.58
CA GLY A 210 1.35 13.01 29.10
C GLY A 210 2.41 12.98 28.01
N ILE A 211 2.13 12.33 26.87
CA ILE A 211 3.02 12.35 25.69
C ILE A 211 3.09 13.77 25.10
N ALA A 212 1.95 14.46 24.99
CA ALA A 212 1.91 15.83 24.49
C ALA A 212 2.73 16.79 25.38
N GLN A 213 2.62 16.66 26.71
CA GLN A 213 3.39 17.45 27.66
C GLN A 213 4.90 17.22 27.51
N LEU A 214 5.32 15.95 27.35
CA LEU A 214 6.73 15.61 27.14
C LEU A 214 7.22 16.11 25.76
N ALA A 215 6.44 15.93 24.70
CA ALA A 215 6.78 16.42 23.37
C ALA A 215 6.94 17.96 23.37
N ASN A 216 6.08 18.68 24.10
CA ASN A 216 6.20 20.13 24.25
C ASN A 216 7.55 20.55 24.87
N SER A 217 8.11 19.78 25.81
CA SER A 217 9.43 20.10 26.39
C SER A 217 10.61 19.84 25.46
N TYR A 218 10.41 19.12 24.35
CA TYR A 218 11.43 18.81 23.34
C TYR A 218 11.13 19.42 21.96
N LYS A 219 10.08 20.25 21.85
CA LYS A 219 9.55 20.79 20.58
C LYS A 219 10.64 21.42 19.72
N ASP A 220 11.41 22.33 20.28
CA ASP A 220 12.42 23.11 19.52
C ASP A 220 13.78 22.42 19.43
N VAL A 221 14.02 21.35 20.21
CA VAL A 221 15.33 20.69 20.29
C VAL A 221 15.39 19.42 19.44
N LEU A 222 14.29 18.68 19.33
CA LEU A 222 14.27 17.35 18.69
C LEU A 222 13.13 17.13 17.69
N LEU A 223 12.04 17.91 17.77
CA LEU A 223 10.79 17.60 17.07
C LEU A 223 10.45 18.57 15.94
N ARG A 224 11.37 19.47 15.64
CA ARG A 224 11.32 20.42 14.51
C ARG A 224 12.69 20.42 13.83
N ALA A 225 12.68 20.71 12.53
CA ALA A 225 13.90 20.89 11.77
C ALA A 225 14.71 22.07 12.34
N ASP A 226 16.03 21.95 12.32
CA ASP A 226 16.94 23.02 12.71
C ASP A 226 16.71 24.28 11.87
N GLU A 227 16.93 25.46 12.46
CA GLU A 227 16.85 26.71 11.72
C GLU A 227 17.83 26.70 10.53
N GLY A 228 17.30 26.92 9.32
CA GLY A 228 18.08 26.90 8.09
C GLY A 228 18.31 25.51 7.49
N ALA A 229 17.78 24.43 8.09
CA ALA A 229 17.82 23.07 7.53
C ALA A 229 17.29 23.02 6.09
N ASN A 230 16.32 23.88 5.76
CA ASN A 230 15.77 24.00 4.41
C ASN A 230 16.81 24.37 3.34
N LYS A 231 17.97 24.94 3.70
CA LYS A 231 19.07 25.21 2.75
C LYS A 231 19.85 23.94 2.36
N HIS A 232 19.61 22.83 3.06
CA HIS A 232 20.31 21.55 2.91
C HIS A 232 19.41 20.44 2.39
N TYR A 233 18.12 20.70 2.18
CA TYR A 233 17.25 19.75 1.48
C TYR A 233 17.76 19.52 0.06
N ASP A 234 17.68 18.27 -0.41
CA ASP A 234 18.10 17.88 -1.75
C ASP A 234 17.23 18.52 -2.85
N ASP A 235 15.99 18.88 -2.51
CA ASP A 235 15.04 19.56 -3.38
C ASP A 235 13.98 20.30 -2.54
N ILE A 236 13.32 21.30 -3.12
CA ILE A 236 12.24 22.05 -2.48
C ILE A 236 11.06 22.20 -3.44
N ILE A 237 9.88 21.79 -2.98
CA ILE A 237 8.60 22.02 -3.65
C ILE A 237 7.80 23.00 -2.81
N GLU A 238 7.27 24.05 -3.43
CA GLU A 238 6.41 25.02 -2.76
C GLU A 238 4.94 24.80 -3.16
N ILE A 239 4.05 24.74 -2.17
CA ILE A 239 2.60 24.66 -2.37
C ILE A 239 1.95 25.79 -1.57
N ASP A 240 1.35 26.73 -2.31
CA ASP A 240 0.52 27.77 -1.73
C ASP A 240 -0.91 27.25 -1.52
N LEU A 241 -1.33 27.20 -0.26
CA LEU A 241 -2.65 26.71 0.16
C LEU A 241 -3.76 27.72 -0.15
N ASP A 242 -3.44 29.00 -0.34
CA ASP A 242 -4.43 30.02 -0.74
C ASP A 242 -4.84 29.89 -2.21
N THR A 243 -4.06 29.20 -3.03
CA THR A 243 -4.37 28.99 -4.45
C THR A 243 -4.61 27.53 -4.80
N LEU A 244 -4.52 26.64 -3.81
CA LEU A 244 -4.85 25.24 -3.98
C LEU A 244 -6.36 25.08 -4.11
N GLU A 245 -6.80 24.47 -5.21
CA GLU A 245 -8.18 24.06 -5.42
C GLU A 245 -8.35 22.54 -5.23
N PRO A 246 -9.58 22.00 -5.16
CA PRO A 246 -9.80 20.56 -5.09
C PRO A 246 -9.14 19.82 -6.26
N HIS A 247 -8.58 18.65 -5.99
CA HIS A 247 -7.91 17.80 -6.98
C HIS A 247 -8.54 16.41 -7.02
N ILE A 248 -8.58 15.85 -8.23
CA ILE A 248 -9.02 14.49 -8.50
C ILE A 248 -7.92 13.80 -9.31
N ASN A 249 -7.46 12.63 -8.84
CA ASN A 249 -6.41 11.87 -9.52
C ASN A 249 -6.96 10.56 -10.11
N GLY A 250 -6.57 10.21 -11.34
CA GLY A 250 -6.98 8.97 -12.01
C GLY A 250 -7.19 9.09 -13.51
N PRO A 251 -7.63 8.01 -14.19
CA PRO A 251 -8.34 6.86 -13.60
C PRO A 251 -7.52 5.60 -13.25
N PHE A 252 -6.24 5.52 -13.64
CA PHE A 252 -5.45 4.28 -13.52
C PHE A 252 -4.11 4.46 -12.80
N THR A 253 -3.85 5.67 -12.31
CA THR A 253 -2.62 6.02 -11.60
C THR A 253 -2.89 7.18 -10.64
N PRO A 254 -2.28 7.19 -9.44
CA PRO A 254 -2.56 8.20 -8.41
C PRO A 254 -1.85 9.53 -8.69
N ASP A 255 -1.01 9.63 -9.72
CA ASP A 255 -0.30 10.84 -10.12
C ASP A 255 -0.89 11.56 -11.34
N LEU A 256 -1.89 10.98 -12.02
CA LEU A 256 -2.61 11.68 -13.08
C LEU A 256 -3.59 12.66 -12.43
N SER A 257 -3.11 13.85 -12.10
CA SER A 257 -3.79 14.82 -11.25
C SER A 257 -4.49 15.90 -12.06
N TYR A 258 -5.78 16.10 -11.79
CA TYR A 258 -6.58 17.19 -12.36
C TYR A 258 -7.05 18.13 -11.25
N PRO A 259 -6.75 19.43 -11.36
CA PRO A 259 -7.45 20.44 -10.57
C PRO A 259 -8.93 20.45 -11.01
N LEU A 260 -9.86 20.64 -10.07
CA LEU A 260 -11.30 20.52 -10.30
C LEU A 260 -11.80 21.40 -11.46
N SER A 261 -11.24 22.60 -11.60
CA SER A 261 -11.55 23.54 -12.70
C SER A 261 -11.28 22.97 -14.09
N GLN A 262 -10.40 21.96 -14.21
CA GLN A 262 -10.03 21.32 -15.48
C GLN A 262 -10.68 19.95 -15.67
N LEU A 263 -11.27 19.37 -14.62
CA LEU A 263 -11.80 18.00 -14.65
C LEU A 263 -12.88 17.82 -15.72
N LYS A 264 -13.79 18.80 -15.86
CA LYS A 264 -14.90 18.74 -16.81
C LYS A 264 -14.43 18.62 -18.26
N ASP A 265 -13.38 19.34 -18.63
CA ASP A 265 -12.81 19.29 -19.97
C ASP A 265 -11.96 18.04 -20.18
N ALA A 266 -11.22 17.58 -19.15
CA ALA A 266 -10.52 16.30 -19.20
C ALA A 266 -11.48 15.13 -19.46
N VAL A 267 -12.61 15.09 -18.74
CA VAL A 267 -13.65 14.07 -18.93
C VAL A 267 -14.22 14.13 -20.35
N ARG A 268 -14.52 15.32 -20.88
CA ARG A 268 -15.03 15.50 -22.26
C ARG A 268 -14.05 15.04 -23.35
N GLN A 269 -12.75 15.18 -23.11
CA GLN A 269 -11.69 14.80 -24.05
C GLN A 269 -11.26 13.33 -23.90
N SER A 270 -11.75 12.66 -22.87
CA SER A 270 -11.47 11.25 -22.58
C SER A 270 -12.56 10.32 -23.13
N ASP A 271 -12.34 9.02 -22.97
CA ASP A 271 -13.33 7.97 -23.18
C ASP A 271 -13.89 7.42 -21.85
N TRP A 272 -13.73 8.16 -20.74
CA TRP A 272 -14.15 7.73 -19.42
C TRP A 272 -15.67 7.80 -19.25
N PRO A 273 -16.32 6.79 -18.65
CA PRO A 273 -17.75 6.88 -18.34
C PRO A 273 -18.06 8.06 -17.41
N VAL A 274 -18.90 8.99 -17.87
CA VAL A 274 -19.28 10.18 -17.08
C VAL A 274 -20.08 9.78 -15.84
N LYS A 275 -20.97 8.79 -15.97
CA LYS A 275 -21.80 8.29 -14.88
C LYS A 275 -20.93 7.62 -13.82
N VAL A 276 -21.04 8.10 -12.59
CA VAL A 276 -20.42 7.42 -11.44
C VAL A 276 -21.29 6.21 -11.09
N SER A 277 -20.68 5.04 -11.09
CA SER A 277 -21.32 3.77 -10.72
C SER A 277 -21.27 3.50 -9.22
N HIS A 278 -20.21 3.97 -8.54
CA HIS A 278 -20.05 3.83 -7.10
C HIS A 278 -19.21 4.97 -6.50
N ALA A 279 -19.59 5.43 -5.32
CA ALA A 279 -18.85 6.41 -4.53
C ALA A 279 -18.45 5.81 -3.17
N MET A 280 -17.22 6.04 -2.72
CA MET A 280 -16.69 5.41 -1.49
C MET A 280 -15.91 6.41 -0.63
N VAL A 281 -16.35 6.65 0.61
CA VAL A 281 -15.61 7.44 1.61
C VAL A 281 -15.04 6.53 2.69
N GLY A 282 -13.82 6.81 3.14
CA GLY A 282 -13.17 6.11 4.25
C GLY A 282 -11.75 5.64 3.93
N SER A 283 -11.47 4.38 4.26
CA SER A 283 -10.13 3.75 4.33
C SER A 283 -9.17 4.46 5.30
N CYS A 284 -7.93 3.98 5.42
CA CYS A 284 -6.93 4.61 6.28
C CYS A 284 -6.60 6.06 5.89
N THR A 285 -6.93 6.51 4.68
CA THR A 285 -6.55 7.84 4.19
C THR A 285 -7.51 8.93 4.65
N ASN A 286 -8.84 8.71 4.56
CA ASN A 286 -9.86 9.73 4.86
C ASN A 286 -11.07 9.12 5.58
N SER A 287 -10.86 8.58 6.78
CA SER A 287 -11.91 7.98 7.64
C SER A 287 -11.89 8.50 9.08
N SER A 288 -11.25 9.64 9.32
CA SER A 288 -11.25 10.30 10.63
C SER A 288 -12.63 10.85 10.99
N TYR A 289 -12.80 11.26 12.25
CA TYR A 289 -14.00 11.98 12.67
C TYR A 289 -14.26 13.23 11.80
N GLU A 290 -13.21 14.01 11.51
CA GLU A 290 -13.32 15.20 10.66
C GLU A 290 -13.85 14.85 9.25
N ASP A 291 -13.33 13.79 8.63
CA ASP A 291 -13.75 13.34 7.30
C ASP A 291 -15.23 12.93 7.26
N LEU A 292 -15.67 12.14 8.25
CA LEU A 292 -17.06 11.69 8.38
C LEU A 292 -18.00 12.85 8.66
N TYR A 293 -17.58 13.81 9.49
CA TYR A 293 -18.39 14.98 9.82
C TYR A 293 -18.57 15.92 8.62
N LYS A 294 -17.54 16.12 7.78
CA LYS A 294 -17.69 16.88 6.53
C LYS A 294 -18.61 16.18 5.52
N THR A 295 -18.52 14.86 5.43
CA THR A 295 -19.46 14.02 4.66
C THR A 295 -20.90 14.23 5.14
N GLN A 296 -21.13 14.21 6.45
CA GLN A 296 -22.44 14.47 7.06
C GLN A 296 -22.96 15.88 6.74
N GLN A 297 -22.12 16.91 6.82
CA GLN A 297 -22.52 18.29 6.51
C GLN A 297 -23.11 18.42 5.10
N LEU A 298 -22.46 17.83 4.10
CA LEU A 298 -22.99 17.84 2.73
C LEU A 298 -24.31 17.07 2.61
N VAL A 299 -24.42 15.90 3.24
CA VAL A 299 -25.67 15.15 3.29
C VAL A 299 -26.80 15.98 3.92
N MET A 300 -26.52 16.70 5.01
CA MET A 300 -27.52 17.57 5.65
C MET A 300 -27.93 18.75 4.79
N GLN A 301 -26.99 19.36 4.04
CA GLN A 301 -27.31 20.41 3.08
C GLN A 301 -28.26 19.89 1.98
N ALA A 302 -27.97 18.70 1.41
CA ALA A 302 -28.83 18.08 0.40
C ALA A 302 -30.22 17.74 0.95
N LYS A 303 -30.29 17.16 2.15
CA LYS A 303 -31.55 16.89 2.84
C LYS A 303 -32.37 18.15 3.09
N ALA A 304 -31.74 19.24 3.56
CA ALA A 304 -32.40 20.53 3.73
C ALA A 304 -32.93 21.13 2.41
N ALA A 305 -32.35 20.72 1.28
CA ALA A 305 -32.80 21.08 -0.06
C ALA A 305 -33.83 20.09 -0.65
N GLY A 306 -34.35 19.13 0.12
CA GLY A 306 -35.31 18.13 -0.37
C GLY A 306 -34.69 17.07 -1.28
N ILE A 307 -33.38 16.81 -1.14
CA ILE A 307 -32.68 15.72 -1.82
C ILE A 307 -32.27 14.69 -0.76
N ASP A 308 -33.22 13.82 -0.42
CA ASP A 308 -33.09 12.92 0.73
C ASP A 308 -32.08 11.78 0.54
N ARG A 309 -31.76 11.39 -0.70
CA ARG A 309 -30.87 10.26 -0.98
C ARG A 309 -29.88 10.57 -2.08
N VAL A 310 -28.72 9.93 -2.00
CA VAL A 310 -27.71 9.95 -3.06
C VAL A 310 -28.25 9.30 -4.35
N LYS A 311 -27.73 9.74 -5.51
CA LYS A 311 -28.07 9.14 -6.82
C LYS A 311 -27.20 7.93 -7.15
N THR A 312 -25.97 7.95 -6.67
CA THR A 312 -24.99 6.88 -6.84
C THR A 312 -24.97 6.00 -5.60
N PRO A 313 -24.87 4.66 -5.75
CA PRO A 313 -24.51 3.79 -4.64
C PRO A 313 -23.31 4.33 -3.85
N PHE A 314 -23.46 4.43 -2.53
CA PHE A 314 -22.53 5.15 -1.67
C PHE A 314 -22.12 4.29 -0.47
N MET A 315 -20.83 4.08 -0.29
CA MET A 315 -20.27 3.36 0.85
C MET A 315 -19.45 4.30 1.73
N VAL A 316 -19.56 4.12 3.05
CA VAL A 316 -18.77 4.89 4.02
C VAL A 316 -18.16 3.96 5.06
N ALA A 317 -16.84 4.06 5.26
CA ALA A 317 -16.12 3.26 6.25
C ALA A 317 -15.47 4.15 7.33
N PRO A 318 -15.84 3.99 8.62
CA PRO A 318 -15.08 4.58 9.73
C PRO A 318 -13.73 3.89 9.91
N GLY A 319 -12.72 4.64 10.37
CA GLY A 319 -11.33 4.15 10.42
C GLY A 319 -11.02 3.19 11.56
N SER A 320 -11.70 3.36 12.70
CA SER A 320 -11.53 2.57 13.93
C SER A 320 -12.87 2.35 14.62
N GLU A 321 -12.91 1.42 15.56
CA GLU A 321 -14.08 1.17 16.40
C GLU A 321 -14.41 2.38 17.31
N ASP A 322 -13.42 3.14 17.75
CA ASP A 322 -13.64 4.38 18.53
C ASP A 322 -14.19 5.51 17.66
N ILE A 323 -13.68 5.69 16.44
CA ILE A 323 -14.28 6.62 15.47
C ILE A 323 -15.70 6.19 15.11
N ARG A 324 -15.93 4.90 14.86
CA ARG A 324 -17.27 4.36 14.57
C ARG A 324 -18.23 4.64 15.72
N ALA A 325 -17.83 4.32 16.95
CA ALA A 325 -18.65 4.54 18.13
C ALA A 325 -18.94 6.03 18.37
N THR A 326 -17.95 6.90 18.18
CA THR A 326 -18.12 8.35 18.30
C THR A 326 -19.05 8.91 17.22
N ALA A 327 -18.83 8.54 15.96
CA ALA A 327 -19.66 8.98 14.84
C ALA A 327 -21.10 8.43 14.93
N GLU A 328 -21.31 7.27 15.53
CA GLU A 328 -22.65 6.75 15.83
C GLU A 328 -23.32 7.58 16.93
N ALA A 329 -22.61 7.86 18.02
CA ALA A 329 -23.13 8.65 19.16
C ALA A 329 -23.50 10.09 18.75
N ASP A 330 -22.72 10.69 17.86
CA ASP A 330 -22.96 12.04 17.33
C ASP A 330 -23.99 12.07 16.18
N GLY A 331 -24.60 10.92 15.84
CA GLY A 331 -25.62 10.82 14.80
C GLY A 331 -25.09 10.95 13.36
N ILE A 332 -23.77 10.97 13.17
CA ILE A 332 -23.13 11.05 11.84
C ILE A 332 -23.51 9.84 11.01
N LEU A 333 -23.26 8.63 11.51
CA LEU A 333 -23.51 7.41 10.75
C LEU A 333 -25.01 7.22 10.44
N GLN A 334 -25.90 7.63 11.35
CA GLN A 334 -27.34 7.58 11.09
C GLN A 334 -27.75 8.52 9.95
N THR A 335 -27.27 9.76 9.95
CA THR A 335 -27.52 10.70 8.84
C THR A 335 -27.03 10.15 7.49
N LEU A 336 -25.89 9.47 7.48
CA LEU A 336 -25.37 8.85 6.25
C LEU A 336 -26.24 7.67 5.80
N ARG A 337 -26.70 6.81 6.72
CA ARG A 337 -27.64 5.71 6.41
C ARG A 337 -28.97 6.23 5.86
N ASP A 338 -29.51 7.29 6.46
CA ASP A 338 -30.75 7.93 5.98
C ASP A 338 -30.62 8.39 4.52
N ALA A 339 -29.44 8.91 4.15
CA ALA A 339 -29.12 9.29 2.78
C ALA A 339 -28.92 8.11 1.80
N GLY A 340 -29.00 6.88 2.30
CA GLY A 340 -28.81 5.65 1.52
C GLY A 340 -27.38 5.13 1.47
N ALA A 341 -26.48 5.64 2.32
CA ALA A 341 -25.13 5.10 2.41
C ALA A 341 -25.11 3.73 3.09
N VAL A 342 -24.29 2.82 2.58
CA VAL A 342 -23.95 1.57 3.26
C VAL A 342 -22.74 1.82 4.15
N VAL A 343 -22.91 1.69 5.46
CA VAL A 343 -21.81 1.80 6.42
C VAL A 343 -21.05 0.47 6.47
N LEU A 344 -19.76 0.52 6.13
CA LEU A 344 -18.86 -0.63 6.12
C LEU A 344 -18.23 -0.85 7.51
N SER A 345 -17.66 -2.03 7.71
CA SER A 345 -16.85 -2.33 8.88
C SER A 345 -15.59 -1.46 8.91
N THR A 346 -14.98 -1.33 10.08
CA THR A 346 -13.74 -0.60 10.37
C THR A 346 -12.50 -1.35 9.86
N THR A 347 -12.52 -1.68 8.57
CA THR A 347 -11.55 -2.54 7.86
C THR A 347 -11.23 -1.96 6.49
N CYS A 348 -10.20 -2.48 5.81
CA CYS A 348 -9.76 -1.94 4.52
C CYS A 348 -10.82 -2.07 3.40
N GLY A 349 -11.56 -3.17 3.35
CA GLY A 349 -12.66 -3.40 2.40
C GLY A 349 -12.27 -3.12 0.93
N PRO A 350 -13.07 -2.32 0.18
CA PRO A 350 -12.80 -2.03 -1.23
C PRO A 350 -11.45 -1.36 -1.52
N CYS A 351 -10.78 -0.75 -0.52
CA CYS A 351 -9.46 -0.14 -0.71
C CYS A 351 -8.37 -1.15 -1.14
N VAL A 352 -8.55 -2.42 -0.76
CA VAL A 352 -7.61 -3.52 -1.05
C VAL A 352 -8.20 -4.59 -1.96
N GLY A 353 -9.35 -4.31 -2.59
CA GLY A 353 -10.04 -5.26 -3.45
C GLY A 353 -10.90 -6.28 -2.71
N GLN A 354 -11.15 -6.06 -1.41
CA GLN A 354 -12.05 -6.92 -0.61
C GLN A 354 -13.48 -6.43 -0.74
N TRP A 355 -14.02 -6.57 -1.95
CA TRP A 355 -15.37 -6.13 -2.30
C TRP A 355 -16.02 -7.16 -3.22
N ASP A 356 -17.14 -7.73 -2.76
CA ASP A 356 -18.02 -8.54 -3.61
C ASP A 356 -18.99 -7.63 -4.36
N ARG A 357 -18.48 -7.03 -5.43
CA ARG A 357 -19.18 -6.03 -6.22
C ARG A 357 -20.21 -6.67 -7.15
N THR A 358 -21.47 -6.25 -7.07
CA THR A 358 -22.59 -6.84 -7.83
C THR A 358 -23.40 -5.84 -8.68
N ASP A 359 -23.10 -4.54 -8.59
CA ASP A 359 -23.82 -3.48 -9.32
C ASP A 359 -23.37 -3.31 -10.79
N VAL A 360 -22.31 -4.00 -11.22
CA VAL A 360 -21.79 -4.04 -12.60
C VAL A 360 -21.29 -5.44 -12.94
N ASP A 361 -21.20 -5.78 -14.24
CA ASP A 361 -20.63 -7.05 -14.69
C ASP A 361 -19.09 -7.03 -14.61
N VAL A 362 -18.55 -7.27 -13.42
CA VAL A 362 -17.10 -7.36 -13.15
C VAL A 362 -16.44 -8.44 -14.01
N LYS A 363 -17.10 -9.60 -14.22
CA LYS A 363 -16.55 -10.72 -14.99
C LYS A 363 -16.56 -10.43 -16.49
N GLY A 364 -17.61 -9.79 -16.98
CA GLY A 364 -17.72 -9.29 -18.35
C GLY A 364 -16.90 -8.04 -18.61
N ARG A 365 -16.18 -7.51 -17.60
CA ARG A 365 -15.36 -6.30 -17.67
C ARG A 365 -16.18 -5.07 -18.10
N GLU A 366 -17.37 -4.90 -17.53
CA GLU A 366 -18.20 -3.73 -17.80
C GLU A 366 -17.40 -2.45 -17.52
N ARG A 367 -17.33 -1.56 -18.51
CA ARG A 367 -16.59 -0.30 -18.36
C ARG A 367 -17.43 0.71 -17.58
N ASN A 368 -16.91 1.15 -16.44
CA ASN A 368 -17.61 2.02 -15.50
C ASN A 368 -16.65 2.98 -14.78
N THR A 369 -17.20 3.97 -14.08
CA THR A 369 -16.42 4.92 -13.26
C THR A 369 -16.74 4.76 -11.78
N VAL A 370 -15.72 4.74 -10.94
CA VAL A 370 -15.85 4.83 -9.48
C VAL A 370 -15.04 6.01 -8.95
N VAL A 371 -15.49 6.57 -7.83
CA VAL A 371 -14.77 7.64 -7.14
C VAL A 371 -14.63 7.30 -5.66
N SER A 372 -13.44 7.49 -5.10
CA SER A 372 -13.15 7.15 -3.71
C SER A 372 -12.31 8.20 -3.00
N SER A 373 -12.42 8.24 -1.67
CA SER A 373 -11.52 9.02 -0.82
C SER A 373 -10.26 8.24 -0.41
N PHE A 374 -9.94 7.16 -1.12
CA PHE A 374 -8.78 6.31 -0.84
C PHE A 374 -7.49 6.91 -1.43
N ASN A 375 -6.46 6.10 -1.61
CA ASN A 375 -5.14 6.53 -2.08
C ASN A 375 -4.73 5.90 -3.42
N ARG A 376 -5.14 4.66 -3.71
CA ARG A 376 -4.77 3.92 -4.93
C ARG A 376 -5.94 3.67 -5.86
N ASN A 377 -5.67 3.84 -7.14
CA ASN A 377 -6.60 3.62 -8.24
C ASN A 377 -5.94 2.86 -9.42
N PHE A 378 -5.01 1.95 -9.14
CA PHE A 378 -4.46 1.09 -10.18
C PHE A 378 -5.57 0.21 -10.81
N VAL A 379 -5.31 -0.26 -12.02
CA VAL A 379 -6.20 -1.15 -12.79
C VAL A 379 -6.70 -2.30 -11.92
N GLY A 380 -8.03 -2.45 -11.82
CA GLY A 380 -8.70 -3.52 -11.06
C GLY A 380 -8.54 -3.47 -9.54
N ARG A 381 -8.00 -2.39 -8.97
CA ARG A 381 -7.64 -2.34 -7.54
C ARG A 381 -8.81 -2.56 -6.58
N HIS A 382 -10.00 -2.02 -6.88
CA HIS A 382 -11.11 -2.01 -5.92
C HIS A 382 -12.05 -3.21 -6.04
N ASP A 383 -12.27 -3.69 -7.26
CA ASP A 383 -13.29 -4.68 -7.59
C ASP A 383 -12.76 -5.82 -8.49
N GLY A 384 -11.47 -5.80 -8.85
CA GLY A 384 -10.88 -6.77 -9.76
C GLY A 384 -11.22 -6.55 -11.24
N ASN A 385 -12.05 -5.54 -11.59
CA ASN A 385 -12.39 -5.24 -12.98
C ASN A 385 -11.34 -4.31 -13.60
N PRO A 386 -10.58 -4.76 -14.62
CA PRO A 386 -9.56 -3.93 -15.26
C PRO A 386 -10.14 -2.74 -16.06
N GLU A 387 -11.43 -2.74 -16.41
CA GLU A 387 -12.08 -1.64 -17.15
C GLU A 387 -12.71 -0.58 -16.22
N THR A 388 -12.67 -0.77 -14.90
CA THR A 388 -13.14 0.25 -13.95
C THR A 388 -12.20 1.46 -13.94
N CYS A 389 -12.69 2.61 -14.39
CA CYS A 389 -12.00 3.89 -14.26
C CYS A 389 -12.12 4.41 -12.81
N SER A 390 -11.03 4.39 -12.03
CA SER A 390 -11.06 4.75 -10.60
C SER A 390 -10.42 6.11 -10.33
N PHE A 391 -11.17 7.01 -9.72
CA PHE A 391 -10.69 8.33 -9.32
C PHE A 391 -10.55 8.42 -7.80
N VAL A 392 -9.46 9.04 -7.33
CA VAL A 392 -9.23 9.33 -5.91
C VAL A 392 -9.26 10.83 -5.65
N THR A 393 -9.98 11.25 -4.61
CA THR A 393 -10.13 12.66 -4.22
C THR A 393 -10.48 12.77 -2.74
N SER A 394 -10.95 13.92 -2.28
CA SER A 394 -11.35 14.18 -0.90
C SER A 394 -12.76 13.62 -0.59
N PRO A 395 -13.10 13.31 0.67
CA PRO A 395 -14.41 12.77 1.04
C PRO A 395 -15.57 13.71 0.70
N GLU A 396 -15.34 15.03 0.74
CA GLU A 396 -16.29 16.07 0.38
C GLU A 396 -16.63 16.00 -1.12
N MET A 397 -15.61 15.87 -1.97
CA MET A 397 -15.78 15.73 -3.41
C MET A 397 -16.47 14.42 -3.77
N VAL A 398 -16.09 13.30 -3.15
CA VAL A 398 -16.78 12.00 -3.33
C VAL A 398 -18.27 12.12 -3.02
N THR A 399 -18.62 12.78 -1.91
CA THR A 399 -20.00 12.98 -1.50
C THR A 399 -20.77 13.85 -2.50
N ALA A 400 -20.17 14.94 -2.98
CA ALA A 400 -20.77 15.78 -4.01
C ALA A 400 -21.03 14.99 -5.31
N PHE A 401 -20.07 14.16 -5.75
CA PHE A 401 -20.24 13.28 -6.90
C PHE A 401 -21.31 12.20 -6.69
N ALA A 402 -21.48 11.69 -5.47
CA ALA A 402 -22.52 10.72 -5.14
C ALA A 402 -23.94 11.30 -5.30
N TYR A 403 -24.14 12.57 -4.95
CA TYR A 403 -25.40 13.29 -5.18
C TYR A 403 -25.58 13.72 -6.65
N ALA A 404 -24.49 14.08 -7.33
CA ALA A 404 -24.56 14.50 -8.73
C ALA A 404 -24.79 13.33 -9.69
N GLY A 405 -24.22 12.16 -9.41
CA GLY A 405 -24.26 10.97 -10.27
C GLY A 405 -23.24 10.97 -11.42
N ARG A 406 -22.35 11.96 -11.47
CA ARG A 406 -21.43 12.21 -12.59
C ARG A 406 -20.10 12.78 -12.11
N ILE A 407 -18.99 12.36 -12.74
CA ILE A 407 -17.62 12.70 -12.32
C ILE A 407 -17.19 14.11 -12.77
N ASP A 408 -17.86 14.71 -13.76
CA ASP A 408 -17.59 16.04 -14.28
C ASP A 408 -18.44 17.15 -13.63
N PHE A 409 -18.99 16.88 -12.43
CA PHE A 409 -19.73 17.84 -11.62
C PHE A 409 -18.79 18.73 -10.81
N ASP A 410 -18.98 20.05 -10.87
CA ASP A 410 -18.21 20.99 -10.07
C ASP A 410 -19.10 21.60 -8.97
N PRO A 411 -18.96 21.21 -7.68
CA PRO A 411 -19.78 21.76 -6.60
C PRO A 411 -19.55 23.26 -6.34
N THR A 412 -18.50 23.87 -6.92
CA THR A 412 -18.24 25.31 -6.81
C THR A 412 -19.06 26.14 -7.81
N THR A 413 -19.45 25.55 -8.94
CA THR A 413 -20.09 26.27 -10.07
C THR A 413 -21.36 25.63 -10.62
N ASP A 414 -21.62 24.34 -10.37
CA ASP A 414 -22.80 23.62 -10.82
C ASP A 414 -23.88 23.55 -9.71
N ALA A 415 -25.14 23.36 -10.12
CA ALA A 415 -26.29 23.18 -9.22
C ALA A 415 -26.93 21.81 -9.44
N LEU A 416 -27.62 21.31 -8.41
CA LEU A 416 -28.46 20.12 -8.46
C LEU A 416 -29.94 20.50 -8.50
N PRO A 417 -30.77 19.74 -9.24
CA PRO A 417 -32.21 19.96 -9.24
C PRO A 417 -32.81 19.51 -7.90
N ALA A 418 -33.47 20.43 -7.19
CA ALA A 418 -34.27 20.13 -6.00
C ALA A 418 -35.76 20.15 -6.37
N ALA A 419 -36.23 19.02 -6.92
CA ALA A 419 -37.56 18.90 -7.51
C ALA A 419 -38.69 19.22 -6.51
N GLU A 420 -38.54 18.79 -5.26
CA GLU A 420 -39.54 19.02 -4.20
C GLU A 420 -39.67 20.50 -3.83
N LEU A 421 -38.58 21.26 -3.90
CA LEU A 421 -38.56 22.69 -3.58
C LEU A 421 -38.70 23.60 -4.82
N GLN A 422 -38.79 23.03 -6.02
CA GLN A 422 -38.75 23.74 -7.32
C GLN A 422 -37.60 24.76 -7.40
N LYS A 423 -36.42 24.40 -6.87
CA LYS A 423 -35.24 25.27 -6.80
C LYS A 423 -33.99 24.58 -7.32
N GLU A 424 -32.99 25.40 -7.65
CA GLU A 424 -31.62 24.95 -7.84
C GLU A 424 -30.91 24.95 -6.49
N PHE A 425 -30.28 23.82 -6.14
CA PHE A 425 -29.49 23.67 -4.93
C PHE A 425 -28.00 23.64 -5.27
N ARG A 426 -27.21 24.40 -4.53
CA ARG A 426 -25.75 24.42 -4.64
C ARG A 426 -25.17 24.06 -3.29
N PHE A 427 -24.24 23.11 -3.27
CA PHE A 427 -23.50 22.81 -2.06
C PHE A 427 -22.67 24.02 -1.65
N THR A 428 -22.56 24.22 -0.35
CA THR A 428 -21.56 25.11 0.24
C THR A 428 -20.43 24.26 0.83
N ALA A 429 -19.20 24.74 0.70
CA ALA A 429 -18.03 24.04 1.25
C ALA A 429 -18.26 23.69 2.73
N PRO A 430 -17.99 22.44 3.15
CA PRO A 430 -18.15 22.05 4.54
C PRO A 430 -17.04 22.67 5.39
N THR A 431 -17.32 22.85 6.68
CA THR A 431 -16.34 23.36 7.64
C THR A 431 -15.58 22.22 8.32
N SER A 432 -14.29 22.43 8.58
CA SER A 432 -13.46 21.50 9.34
C SER A 432 -13.78 21.56 10.83
N VAL A 433 -14.14 20.40 11.40
CA VAL A 433 -14.18 20.16 12.85
C VAL A 433 -13.18 19.04 13.12
N GLU A 434 -11.99 19.41 13.61
CA GLU A 434 -10.83 18.51 13.76
C GLU A 434 -11.13 17.32 14.69
N LEU A 435 -11.83 17.57 15.79
CA LEU A 435 -12.04 16.61 16.87
C LEU A 435 -13.49 16.64 17.37
N PRO A 436 -14.02 15.50 17.85
CA PRO A 436 -15.27 15.48 18.61
C PRO A 436 -15.09 16.21 19.95
N PHE A 437 -16.19 16.53 20.62
CA PHE A 437 -16.11 17.04 22.01
C PHE A 437 -15.39 16.04 22.93
N SER A 438 -15.68 14.75 22.75
CA SER A 438 -14.98 13.64 23.39
C SER A 438 -15.14 12.37 22.55
N PHE A 439 -14.08 11.57 22.44
CA PHE A 439 -14.20 10.24 21.83
C PHE A 439 -15.02 9.30 22.71
N THR A 440 -15.97 8.60 22.07
CA THR A 440 -16.69 7.48 22.67
C THR A 440 -15.85 6.22 22.50
N THR A 441 -15.50 5.56 23.61
CA THR A 441 -14.83 4.26 23.57
C THR A 441 -15.79 3.22 22.99
N GLY A 442 -15.39 2.54 21.92
CA GLY A 442 -16.16 1.46 21.34
C GLY A 442 -15.91 0.11 22.02
N ARG A 443 -16.12 -0.98 21.28
CA ARG A 443 -15.87 -2.35 21.79
C ARG A 443 -14.37 -2.58 22.02
N ASP A 444 -14.03 -3.20 23.15
CA ASP A 444 -12.65 -3.63 23.40
C ASP A 444 -12.30 -4.86 22.55
N LEU A 445 -11.56 -4.58 21.48
CA LEU A 445 -11.13 -5.56 20.49
C LEU A 445 -9.62 -5.79 20.53
N TYR A 446 -8.94 -5.33 21.58
CA TYR A 446 -7.51 -5.58 21.77
C TYR A 446 -7.27 -6.84 22.60
N GLN A 447 -6.33 -7.67 22.17
CA GLN A 447 -5.77 -8.76 22.94
C GLN A 447 -4.35 -8.34 23.37
N PRO A 448 -4.10 -8.10 24.66
CA PRO A 448 -2.75 -7.75 25.13
C PRO A 448 -1.80 -8.95 24.99
N PRO A 449 -0.48 -8.69 24.90
CA PRO A 449 0.52 -9.75 24.99
C PRO A 449 0.46 -10.43 26.37
N GLN A 450 0.82 -11.71 26.44
CA GLN A 450 0.92 -12.44 27.71
C GLN A 450 2.35 -12.37 28.25
N GLU A 451 2.49 -12.14 29.55
CA GLU A 451 3.80 -12.04 30.22
C GLU A 451 4.52 -13.40 30.30
N ASP A 452 3.81 -14.47 30.71
CA ASP A 452 4.31 -15.85 30.65
C ASP A 452 3.56 -16.64 29.57
N SER A 453 4.30 -16.94 28.50
CA SER A 453 3.81 -17.64 27.32
C SER A 453 4.64 -18.88 26.97
N SER A 454 5.57 -19.27 27.84
CA SER A 454 6.57 -20.31 27.59
C SER A 454 5.95 -21.70 27.29
N HIS A 455 4.81 -21.99 27.92
CA HIS A 455 4.04 -23.23 27.77
C HIS A 455 3.10 -23.25 26.56
N LEU A 456 2.90 -22.11 25.88
CA LEU A 456 1.93 -21.99 24.79
C LEU A 456 2.50 -22.51 23.46
N GLN A 457 1.62 -23.01 22.61
CA GLN A 457 1.93 -23.39 21.23
C GLN A 457 1.12 -22.53 20.25
N VAL A 458 1.65 -22.34 19.04
CA VAL A 458 0.91 -21.66 17.97
C VAL A 458 0.01 -22.69 17.29
N ASP A 459 -1.23 -22.31 17.07
CA ASP A 459 -2.22 -23.15 16.39
C ASP A 459 -2.02 -23.06 14.87
N ILE A 460 -1.52 -24.15 14.27
CA ILE A 460 -1.39 -24.33 12.81
C ILE A 460 -1.74 -25.79 12.51
N ASP A 461 -2.80 -26.01 11.72
CA ASP A 461 -3.14 -27.34 11.22
C ASP A 461 -2.15 -27.75 10.11
N PRO A 462 -1.43 -28.88 10.24
CA PRO A 462 -0.50 -29.35 9.20
C PRO A 462 -1.17 -29.66 7.84
N THR A 463 -2.50 -29.81 7.81
CA THR A 463 -3.30 -30.07 6.61
C THR A 463 -4.06 -28.84 6.12
N SER A 464 -3.83 -27.68 6.74
CA SER A 464 -4.44 -26.41 6.36
C SER A 464 -4.16 -26.05 4.90
N ASP A 465 -5.18 -25.54 4.21
CA ASP A 465 -5.03 -24.88 2.91
C ASP A 465 -4.78 -23.35 3.03
N ARG A 466 -4.86 -22.79 4.25
CA ARG A 466 -4.69 -21.35 4.56
C ARG A 466 -3.32 -21.00 5.13
N LEU A 467 -2.73 -21.90 5.90
CA LEU A 467 -1.51 -21.71 6.67
C LEU A 467 -0.51 -22.84 6.38
N GLN A 468 0.72 -22.50 6.06
CA GLN A 468 1.79 -23.46 5.80
C GLN A 468 3.06 -23.02 6.52
N LEU A 469 3.67 -23.91 7.31
CA LEU A 469 5.00 -23.65 7.85
C LEU A 469 6.00 -23.51 6.71
N LEU A 470 6.91 -22.53 6.83
CA LEU A 470 7.91 -22.28 5.80
C LEU A 470 9.03 -23.31 5.86
N GLN A 471 9.43 -23.79 4.69
CA GLN A 471 10.66 -24.54 4.54
C GLN A 471 11.82 -23.59 4.17
N PRO A 472 13.01 -23.75 4.76
CA PRO A 472 14.18 -22.96 4.40
C PRO A 472 14.48 -23.06 2.91
N PHE A 473 14.74 -21.92 2.27
CA PHE A 473 15.17 -21.91 0.88
C PHE A 473 16.57 -22.52 0.72
N LYS A 474 16.86 -23.11 -0.45
CA LYS A 474 18.17 -23.67 -0.76
C LYS A 474 19.25 -22.58 -0.78
N LYS A 475 20.45 -22.88 -0.27
CA LYS A 475 21.62 -21.99 -0.36
C LYS A 475 22.01 -21.73 -1.82
N TRP A 476 22.70 -20.62 -2.06
CA TRP A 476 23.28 -20.31 -3.38
C TRP A 476 24.18 -21.46 -3.85
N GLN A 477 24.05 -21.86 -5.12
CA GLN A 477 24.87 -22.92 -5.71
C GLN A 477 25.79 -22.28 -6.76
N PRO A 478 27.11 -22.56 -6.74
CA PRO A 478 28.02 -22.07 -7.77
C PRO A 478 27.59 -22.50 -9.18
N GLY A 479 27.66 -21.59 -10.15
CA GLY A 479 27.28 -21.82 -11.54
C GLY A 479 25.79 -21.85 -11.81
N ALA A 480 24.94 -21.59 -10.80
CA ALA A 480 23.47 -21.65 -10.93
C ALA A 480 22.89 -20.62 -11.92
N THR A 481 23.67 -19.60 -12.28
CA THR A 481 23.29 -18.54 -13.22
C THR A 481 23.74 -18.79 -14.64
N THR A 482 24.04 -20.04 -15.03
CA THR A 482 24.48 -20.41 -16.38
C THR A 482 23.28 -20.87 -17.23
N ASP A 483 23.19 -20.42 -18.48
CA ASP A 483 22.21 -20.88 -19.48
C ASP A 483 20.73 -20.82 -19.01
N MET A 484 20.39 -19.81 -18.22
CA MET A 484 19.05 -19.63 -17.69
C MET A 484 18.07 -19.22 -18.80
N PRO A 485 16.91 -19.89 -18.96
CA PRO A 485 15.83 -19.38 -19.76
C PRO A 485 15.18 -18.13 -19.13
N ILE A 486 14.72 -17.24 -20.00
CA ILE A 486 13.87 -16.12 -19.62
C ILE A 486 12.42 -16.59 -19.65
N ILE A 487 11.74 -16.60 -18.51
CA ILE A 487 10.33 -17.04 -18.48
C ILE A 487 9.36 -15.96 -18.94
N VAL A 488 9.72 -14.68 -18.80
CA VAL A 488 8.88 -13.55 -19.22
C VAL A 488 9.74 -12.28 -19.36
N LYS A 489 9.45 -11.50 -20.39
CA LYS A 489 9.91 -10.10 -20.52
C LYS A 489 8.70 -9.20 -20.29
N VAL A 490 8.61 -8.61 -19.11
CA VAL A 490 7.48 -7.79 -18.71
C VAL A 490 7.48 -6.48 -19.49
N LYS A 491 6.33 -6.13 -20.09
CA LYS A 491 6.16 -4.91 -20.88
C LYS A 491 5.46 -3.82 -20.06
N GLY A 492 6.08 -2.67 -19.91
CA GLY A 492 5.49 -1.52 -19.21
C GLY A 492 5.36 -1.71 -17.70
N LYS A 493 4.36 -1.04 -17.11
CA LYS A 493 4.16 -0.99 -15.66
C LYS A 493 3.88 -2.38 -15.08
N CYS A 494 4.61 -2.75 -14.03
CA CYS A 494 4.42 -4.00 -13.30
C CYS A 494 4.46 -3.74 -11.79
N THR A 495 3.28 -3.55 -11.20
CA THR A 495 3.11 -3.37 -9.75
C THR A 495 3.13 -4.72 -9.02
N THR A 496 3.24 -4.71 -7.69
CA THR A 496 3.09 -5.94 -6.89
C THR A 496 1.72 -6.61 -7.03
N ASP A 497 0.67 -5.87 -7.44
CA ASP A 497 -0.64 -6.45 -7.79
C ASP A 497 -0.61 -7.19 -9.15
N HIS A 498 0.34 -6.87 -10.05
CA HIS A 498 0.57 -7.67 -11.27
C HIS A 498 1.35 -8.95 -10.96
N ILE A 499 2.33 -8.85 -10.05
CA ILE A 499 3.20 -9.97 -9.65
C ILE A 499 2.48 -10.96 -8.75
N SER A 500 1.72 -10.50 -7.76
CA SER A 500 0.99 -11.34 -6.82
C SER A 500 -0.35 -10.65 -6.55
N PRO A 501 -1.40 -10.93 -7.35
CA PRO A 501 -2.69 -10.29 -7.21
C PRO A 501 -3.30 -10.43 -5.80
N ALA A 502 -4.17 -9.47 -5.45
CA ALA A 502 -4.94 -9.44 -4.22
C ALA A 502 -6.29 -10.17 -4.35
N GLY A 503 -7.37 -9.63 -3.78
CA GLY A 503 -8.72 -10.19 -3.85
C GLY A 503 -8.79 -11.63 -3.32
N PRO A 504 -9.23 -12.62 -4.11
CA PRO A 504 -9.42 -14.00 -3.65
C PRO A 504 -8.13 -14.65 -3.13
N TRP A 505 -6.96 -14.17 -3.57
CA TRP A 505 -5.65 -14.66 -3.12
C TRP A 505 -5.30 -14.27 -1.68
N TYR A 506 -6.05 -13.35 -1.05
CA TYR A 506 -5.91 -13.09 0.38
C TYR A 506 -6.13 -14.34 1.24
N ASN A 507 -6.92 -15.29 0.73
CA ASN A 507 -7.12 -16.57 1.40
C ASN A 507 -5.80 -17.32 1.62
N TYR A 508 -4.83 -17.21 0.71
CA TYR A 508 -3.61 -18.01 0.73
C TYR A 508 -2.38 -17.26 1.25
N ARG A 509 -2.54 -16.09 1.89
CA ARG A 509 -1.42 -15.27 2.40
C ARG A 509 -0.55 -15.96 3.44
N GLY A 510 -1.07 -16.98 4.11
CA GLY A 510 -0.35 -17.83 5.04
C GLY A 510 0.21 -19.10 4.43
N HIS A 511 -0.06 -19.39 3.15
CA HIS A 511 0.28 -20.64 2.48
C HIS A 511 1.06 -20.39 1.19
N LEU A 512 2.39 -20.49 1.25
CA LEU A 512 3.27 -20.05 0.17
C LEU A 512 3.06 -20.82 -1.14
N GLU A 513 2.84 -22.13 -1.06
CA GLU A 513 2.62 -22.96 -2.25
C GLU A 513 1.33 -22.61 -2.99
N ASN A 514 0.22 -22.43 -2.26
CA ASN A 514 -1.08 -22.09 -2.83
C ASN A 514 -1.08 -20.69 -3.43
N ILE A 515 -0.51 -19.69 -2.73
CA ILE A 515 -0.47 -18.33 -3.27
C ILE A 515 0.45 -18.21 -4.48
N SER A 516 1.49 -19.04 -4.59
CA SER A 516 2.37 -19.07 -5.77
C SER A 516 1.66 -19.43 -7.08
N ASN A 517 0.42 -19.92 -7.04
CA ASN A 517 -0.42 -20.09 -8.23
C ASN A 517 -0.94 -18.76 -8.81
N ASN A 518 -0.59 -17.62 -8.20
CA ASN A 518 -0.95 -16.30 -8.71
C ASN A 518 0.22 -15.52 -9.30
N MET A 519 1.42 -16.10 -9.30
CA MET A 519 2.64 -15.40 -9.72
C MET A 519 2.48 -14.88 -11.17
N LEU A 520 2.58 -13.56 -11.31
CA LEU A 520 2.53 -12.77 -12.53
C LEU A 520 1.23 -12.90 -13.34
N LEU A 521 0.11 -13.31 -12.73
CA LEU A 521 -1.16 -13.51 -13.45
C LEU A 521 -1.70 -12.27 -14.17
N ALA A 522 -1.36 -11.06 -13.71
CA ALA A 522 -1.80 -9.82 -14.36
C ALA A 522 -0.72 -9.18 -15.26
N ALA A 523 0.48 -9.75 -15.31
CA ALA A 523 1.60 -9.15 -16.04
C ALA A 523 1.43 -9.29 -17.57
N SER A 524 1.86 -8.25 -18.30
CA SER A 524 1.95 -8.27 -19.76
C SER A 524 3.32 -8.80 -20.21
N ASN A 525 3.34 -9.61 -21.27
CA ASN A 525 4.55 -10.26 -21.79
C ASN A 525 4.92 -9.73 -23.18
N ALA A 526 6.11 -9.15 -23.32
CA ALA A 526 6.65 -8.62 -24.57
C ALA A 526 6.99 -9.70 -25.60
N PHE A 527 7.12 -10.96 -25.20
CA PHE A 527 7.37 -12.07 -26.12
C PHE A 527 6.10 -12.58 -26.81
N LEU A 528 4.92 -12.21 -26.31
CA LEU A 528 3.66 -12.50 -26.97
C LEU A 528 3.37 -11.44 -28.05
N PRO A 529 2.55 -11.77 -29.08
CA PRO A 529 2.17 -10.81 -30.10
C PRO A 529 1.61 -9.51 -29.49
N PRO A 530 1.95 -8.31 -30.00
CA PRO A 530 1.47 -7.05 -29.45
C PRO A 530 -0.06 -6.90 -29.38
N THR A 531 -0.79 -7.67 -30.19
CA THR A 531 -2.26 -7.73 -30.21
C THR A 531 -2.87 -8.69 -29.18
N SER A 532 -2.04 -9.46 -28.47
CA SER A 532 -2.47 -10.42 -27.46
C SER A 532 -3.09 -9.71 -26.25
N LYS A 533 -4.24 -10.23 -25.80
CA LYS A 533 -4.88 -9.85 -24.52
C LYS A 533 -4.61 -10.86 -23.40
N MET A 534 -3.70 -11.82 -23.62
CA MET A 534 -3.39 -12.90 -22.67
C MET A 534 -2.44 -12.40 -21.57
N LEU A 535 -2.99 -11.76 -20.55
CA LEU A 535 -2.25 -11.41 -19.34
C LEU A 535 -1.83 -12.70 -18.59
N GLY A 536 -0.66 -12.67 -17.96
CA GLY A 536 -0.15 -13.77 -17.15
C GLY A 536 0.28 -15.02 -17.92
N HIS A 537 0.36 -14.93 -19.25
CA HIS A 537 0.79 -16.03 -20.12
C HIS A 537 2.22 -15.84 -20.62
N THR A 538 2.90 -16.95 -20.91
CA THR A 538 4.20 -16.97 -21.56
C THR A 538 4.41 -18.19 -22.43
N VAL A 539 5.40 -18.11 -23.31
CA VAL A 539 5.86 -19.25 -24.09
C VAL A 539 6.83 -20.06 -23.23
N HIS A 540 6.46 -21.30 -22.94
CA HIS A 540 7.26 -22.23 -22.16
C HIS A 540 8.59 -22.51 -22.88
N PRO A 541 9.75 -22.25 -22.23
CA PRO A 541 11.04 -22.17 -22.92
C PRO A 541 11.61 -23.51 -23.38
N LEU A 542 11.03 -24.65 -22.96
CA LEU A 542 11.54 -25.99 -23.30
C LEU A 542 10.72 -26.73 -24.36
N ASP A 543 9.44 -26.42 -24.51
CA ASP A 543 8.52 -27.12 -25.43
C ASP A 543 7.77 -26.17 -26.38
N GLY A 544 7.80 -24.85 -26.12
CA GLY A 544 7.22 -23.83 -26.97
C GLY A 544 5.71 -23.61 -26.80
N ASN A 545 5.06 -24.28 -25.86
CA ASN A 545 3.63 -24.09 -25.58
C ASN A 545 3.38 -22.74 -24.91
N THR A 546 2.17 -22.18 -25.05
CA THR A 546 1.80 -20.94 -24.35
C THR A 546 0.91 -21.27 -23.16
N ASP A 547 1.43 -21.05 -21.96
CA ASP A 547 0.80 -21.43 -20.69
C ASP A 547 0.88 -20.27 -19.67
N LEU A 548 0.26 -20.45 -18.51
CA LEU A 548 0.34 -19.48 -17.41
C LEU A 548 1.76 -19.44 -16.84
N ILE A 549 2.27 -18.24 -16.55
CA ILE A 549 3.65 -18.01 -16.09
C ILE A 549 4.00 -18.86 -14.86
N HIS A 550 3.09 -18.97 -13.90
CA HIS A 550 3.33 -19.77 -12.68
C HIS A 550 3.37 -21.28 -12.94
N GLU A 551 2.63 -21.78 -13.94
CA GLU A 551 2.64 -23.20 -14.33
C GLU A 551 3.97 -23.54 -15.02
N VAL A 552 4.42 -22.67 -15.93
CA VAL A 552 5.74 -22.76 -16.56
C VAL A 552 6.85 -22.76 -15.51
N ALA A 553 6.81 -21.81 -14.57
CA ALA A 553 7.80 -21.74 -13.50
C ALA A 553 7.80 -22.99 -12.62
N ARG A 554 6.64 -23.57 -12.34
CA ARG A 554 6.50 -24.81 -11.56
C ARG A 554 7.03 -26.04 -12.29
N ASP A 555 6.83 -26.15 -13.60
CA ASP A 555 7.44 -27.23 -14.41
C ASP A 555 8.98 -27.10 -14.39
N LEU A 556 9.51 -25.91 -14.63
CA LEU A 556 10.95 -25.63 -14.56
C LEU A 556 11.52 -25.95 -13.18
N GLN A 557 10.81 -25.58 -12.10
CA GLN A 557 11.18 -25.91 -10.73
C GLN A 557 11.29 -27.43 -10.51
N ARG A 558 10.31 -28.22 -10.98
CA ARG A 558 10.33 -29.69 -10.89
C ARG A 558 11.49 -30.30 -11.67
N ARG A 559 11.86 -29.69 -12.80
CA ARG A 559 13.02 -30.07 -13.61
C ARG A 559 14.35 -29.53 -13.09
N SER A 560 14.34 -28.77 -11.99
CA SER A 560 15.53 -28.09 -11.44
C SER A 560 16.22 -27.16 -12.44
N VAL A 561 15.44 -26.52 -13.33
CA VAL A 561 15.93 -25.52 -14.28
C VAL A 561 15.77 -24.13 -13.65
N PRO A 562 16.87 -23.44 -13.29
CA PRO A 562 16.79 -22.07 -12.80
C PRO A 562 16.35 -21.13 -13.92
N TRP A 563 15.71 -20.02 -13.58
CA TRP A 563 15.21 -19.07 -14.57
C TRP A 563 15.32 -17.62 -14.11
N CYS A 564 15.13 -16.70 -15.06
CA CYS A 564 15.10 -15.26 -14.82
C CYS A 564 13.86 -14.57 -15.41
N ILE A 565 13.58 -13.36 -14.89
CA ILE A 565 12.59 -12.41 -15.41
C ILE A 565 13.31 -11.17 -15.91
N ILE A 566 12.84 -10.62 -17.04
CA ILE A 566 13.24 -9.29 -17.51
C ILE A 566 12.11 -8.29 -17.21
N GLY A 567 12.38 -7.27 -16.39
CA GLY A 567 11.45 -6.22 -15.99
C GLY A 567 11.71 -4.90 -16.71
N ASP A 568 10.67 -4.07 -16.81
CA ASP A 568 10.78 -2.71 -17.34
C ASP A 568 11.10 -1.71 -16.19
N TRP A 569 10.67 -0.46 -16.32
CA TRP A 569 10.81 0.57 -15.29
C TRP A 569 9.97 0.31 -14.03
N ASN A 570 10.54 0.68 -12.87
CA ASN A 570 9.89 0.67 -11.56
C ASN A 570 9.23 -0.66 -11.20
N TYR A 571 9.87 -1.78 -11.54
CA TYR A 571 9.34 -3.12 -11.32
C TYR A 571 9.05 -3.38 -9.84
N GLY A 572 7.84 -3.87 -9.55
CA GLY A 572 7.36 -4.11 -8.19
C GLY A 572 6.84 -2.87 -7.46
N GLU A 573 6.36 -1.86 -8.19
CA GLU A 573 5.70 -0.67 -7.63
C GLU A 573 4.48 -1.04 -6.76
N GLY A 574 4.19 -0.25 -5.72
CA GLY A 574 2.94 -0.34 -4.98
C GLY A 574 3.06 -1.02 -3.61
N SER A 575 2.24 -2.04 -3.37
CA SER A 575 2.08 -2.64 -2.03
C SER A 575 3.36 -3.35 -1.55
N SER A 576 3.60 -3.35 -0.24
CA SER A 576 4.78 -3.91 0.42
C SER A 576 4.84 -5.45 0.46
N ARG A 577 3.91 -6.13 -0.23
CA ARG A 577 3.72 -7.59 -0.21
C ARG A 577 5.03 -8.34 -0.52
N GLU A 578 5.58 -9.00 0.50
CA GLU A 578 6.76 -9.85 0.34
C GLU A 578 6.49 -11.10 -0.50
N HIS A 579 5.23 -11.51 -0.67
CA HIS A 579 4.83 -12.61 -1.54
C HIS A 579 5.31 -12.43 -2.98
N ALA A 580 5.35 -11.19 -3.48
CA ALA A 580 5.89 -10.88 -4.81
C ALA A 580 7.38 -11.26 -4.98
N ALA A 581 8.12 -11.47 -3.89
CA ALA A 581 9.48 -12.01 -3.88
C ALA A 581 9.54 -13.48 -3.45
N LEU A 582 8.70 -13.91 -2.51
CA LEU A 582 8.64 -15.29 -2.04
C LEU A 582 8.17 -16.26 -3.14
N GLU A 583 7.19 -15.88 -3.94
CA GLU A 583 6.62 -16.72 -5.01
C GLU A 583 7.63 -17.03 -6.11
N PRO A 584 8.30 -16.04 -6.74
CA PRO A 584 9.32 -16.35 -7.74
C PRO A 584 10.48 -17.14 -7.14
N ARG A 585 10.87 -16.86 -5.90
CA ARG A 585 11.90 -17.63 -5.20
C ARG A 585 11.48 -19.08 -4.95
N TYR A 586 10.22 -19.29 -4.54
CA TYR A 586 9.63 -20.60 -4.29
C TYR A 586 9.60 -21.40 -5.58
N LEU A 587 9.12 -20.81 -6.69
CA LEU A 587 9.01 -21.44 -8.01
C LEU A 587 10.35 -21.54 -8.79
N GLY A 588 11.50 -21.42 -8.11
CA GLY A 588 12.81 -21.73 -8.69
C GLY A 588 13.51 -20.59 -9.43
N GLY A 589 12.96 -19.37 -9.37
CA GLY A 589 13.61 -18.19 -9.93
C GLY A 589 14.84 -17.77 -9.15
N LEU A 590 15.87 -17.32 -9.86
CA LEU A 590 17.12 -16.85 -9.25
C LEU A 590 17.30 -15.35 -9.30
N THR A 591 16.91 -14.73 -10.42
CA THR A 591 17.20 -13.31 -10.69
C THR A 591 16.06 -12.63 -11.41
N ILE A 592 15.90 -11.35 -11.12
CA ILE A 592 15.06 -10.43 -11.89
C ILE A 592 15.99 -9.31 -12.36
N ILE A 593 15.97 -9.05 -13.67
CA ILE A 593 16.80 -8.02 -14.30
C ILE A 593 15.87 -6.95 -14.85
N ALA A 594 15.90 -5.73 -14.30
CA ALA A 594 14.95 -4.69 -14.66
C ALA A 594 15.64 -3.39 -15.10
N ARG A 595 14.91 -2.46 -15.73
CA ARG A 595 15.46 -1.11 -15.91
C ARG A 595 15.57 -0.38 -14.57
N SER A 596 14.60 -0.57 -13.68
CA SER A 596 14.67 -0.15 -12.28
C SER A 596 13.65 -0.90 -11.41
N PHE A 597 13.85 -0.90 -10.08
CA PHE A 597 12.93 -1.50 -9.10
C PHE A 597 12.26 -0.47 -8.19
N ALA A 598 11.11 -0.79 -7.63
CA ALA A 598 10.59 -0.11 -6.45
C ALA A 598 11.34 -0.56 -5.17
N ARG A 599 11.54 0.36 -4.22
CA ARG A 599 12.42 0.17 -3.04
C ARG A 599 12.08 -1.09 -2.23
N ILE A 600 10.82 -1.22 -1.78
CA ILE A 600 10.41 -2.32 -0.90
C ILE A 600 10.53 -3.67 -1.61
N HIS A 601 10.16 -3.71 -2.89
CA HIS A 601 10.25 -4.95 -3.67
C HIS A 601 11.70 -5.39 -3.87
N GLU A 602 12.61 -4.46 -4.17
CA GLU A 602 14.05 -4.76 -4.25
C GLU A 602 14.59 -5.35 -2.94
N THR A 603 14.25 -4.75 -1.79
CA THR A 603 14.62 -5.30 -0.48
C THR A 603 14.03 -6.70 -0.27
N ASN A 604 12.75 -6.91 -0.58
CA ASN A 604 12.10 -8.21 -0.46
C ASN A 604 12.80 -9.29 -1.30
N LEU A 605 13.19 -8.98 -2.54
CA LEU A 605 13.95 -9.92 -3.40
C LEU A 605 15.28 -10.32 -2.75
N LYS A 606 16.04 -9.35 -2.24
CA LYS A 606 17.30 -9.62 -1.52
C LYS A 606 17.07 -10.48 -0.27
N LYS A 607 16.02 -10.17 0.51
CA LYS A 607 15.64 -10.92 1.72
C LYS A 607 15.32 -12.38 1.43
N GLN A 608 14.70 -12.67 0.27
CA GLN A 608 14.43 -14.05 -0.15
C GLN A 608 15.59 -14.74 -0.87
N GLY A 609 16.77 -14.10 -0.93
CA GLY A 609 17.95 -14.66 -1.59
C GLY A 609 17.83 -14.73 -3.11
N MET A 610 17.04 -13.86 -3.71
CA MET A 610 17.06 -13.62 -5.16
C MET A 610 18.07 -12.51 -5.50
N LEU A 611 18.56 -12.48 -6.74
CA LEU A 611 19.51 -11.48 -7.21
C LEU A 611 18.80 -10.42 -8.08
N PRO A 612 18.25 -9.32 -7.52
CA PRO A 612 17.74 -8.21 -8.29
C PRO A 612 18.90 -7.42 -8.92
N LEU A 613 18.85 -7.22 -10.24
CA LEU A 613 19.86 -6.51 -11.02
C LEU A 613 19.21 -5.46 -11.91
N THR A 614 19.89 -4.36 -12.14
CA THR A 614 19.42 -3.31 -13.06
C THR A 614 20.35 -3.14 -14.24
N PHE A 615 19.83 -2.96 -15.46
CA PHE A 615 20.66 -2.64 -16.61
C PHE A 615 21.51 -1.39 -16.35
N ALA A 616 22.81 -1.46 -16.64
CA ALA A 616 23.67 -0.29 -16.55
C ALA A 616 23.25 0.77 -17.57
N GLU A 617 22.91 0.32 -18.78
CA GLU A 617 22.30 1.06 -19.87
C GLU A 617 20.85 0.55 -20.08
N PRO A 618 19.81 1.32 -19.69
CA PRO A 618 18.42 0.87 -19.76
C PRO A 618 17.94 0.43 -21.14
N SER A 619 18.56 0.90 -22.23
CA SER A 619 18.22 0.47 -23.60
C SER A 619 18.60 -0.98 -23.91
N ASP A 620 19.50 -1.61 -23.14
CA ASP A 620 19.83 -3.04 -23.31
C ASP A 620 18.64 -3.97 -23.10
N TYR A 621 17.64 -3.53 -22.31
CA TYR A 621 16.36 -4.21 -22.21
C TYR A 621 15.75 -4.52 -23.58
N ASP A 622 15.85 -3.60 -24.55
CA ASP A 622 15.21 -3.72 -25.86
C ASP A 622 15.89 -4.79 -26.74
N HIS A 623 17.17 -5.08 -26.49
CA HIS A 623 17.93 -6.09 -27.24
C HIS A 623 17.55 -7.52 -26.87
N ILE A 624 17.01 -7.77 -25.68
CA ILE A 624 16.61 -9.10 -25.23
C ILE A 624 15.39 -9.62 -26.01
N GLN A 625 15.52 -10.81 -26.62
CA GLN A 625 14.51 -11.44 -27.46
C GLN A 625 13.98 -12.76 -26.88
N ALA A 626 12.85 -13.22 -27.43
CA ALA A 626 12.26 -14.50 -27.06
C ALA A 626 13.18 -15.68 -27.46
N GLY A 627 13.45 -16.57 -26.51
CA GLY A 627 14.32 -17.73 -26.71
C GLY A 627 15.80 -17.48 -26.43
N ASP A 628 16.16 -16.27 -26.01
CA ASP A 628 17.51 -15.98 -25.51
C ASP A 628 17.78 -16.71 -24.19
N ARG A 629 19.06 -17.02 -23.95
CA ARG A 629 19.58 -17.68 -22.75
C ARG A 629 20.54 -16.74 -22.03
N ILE A 630 20.43 -16.70 -20.71
CA ILE A 630 21.16 -15.76 -19.87
C ILE A 630 22.21 -16.47 -19.01
N THR A 631 23.44 -15.99 -19.08
CA THR A 631 24.50 -16.33 -18.14
C THR A 631 24.94 -15.08 -17.37
N LEU A 632 24.91 -15.11 -16.04
CA LEU A 632 25.47 -14.03 -15.21
C LEU A 632 26.88 -14.38 -14.75
N LYS A 633 27.82 -13.44 -14.95
CA LYS A 633 29.23 -13.54 -14.53
C LYS A 633 29.53 -12.53 -13.42
N GLY A 634 30.49 -12.86 -12.55
CA GLY A 634 30.86 -11.99 -11.42
C GLY A 634 29.86 -12.05 -10.26
N VAL A 635 29.06 -13.12 -10.19
CA VAL A 635 27.99 -13.28 -9.19
C VAL A 635 28.33 -14.28 -8.10
N GLU A 636 29.49 -14.93 -8.18
CA GLU A 636 29.92 -15.95 -7.22
C GLU A 636 30.52 -15.34 -5.94
N GLU A 637 30.74 -16.20 -4.94
CA GLU A 637 31.33 -15.78 -3.67
C GLU A 637 32.76 -15.25 -3.87
N GLY A 638 33.02 -14.05 -3.34
CA GLY A 638 34.28 -13.32 -3.56
C GLY A 638 34.29 -12.45 -4.83
N GLU A 639 33.48 -12.77 -5.83
CA GLU A 639 33.36 -11.98 -7.07
C GLU A 639 32.36 -10.83 -6.92
N LEU A 640 31.16 -11.13 -6.42
CA LEU A 640 30.11 -10.13 -6.22
C LEU A 640 30.46 -9.24 -5.02
N GLN A 641 30.72 -7.95 -5.27
CA GLN A 641 31.11 -7.00 -4.23
C GLN A 641 30.31 -5.69 -4.34
N PRO A 642 30.05 -4.99 -3.23
CA PRO A 642 29.34 -3.72 -3.26
C PRO A 642 30.00 -2.72 -4.22
N GLY A 643 29.21 -2.14 -5.12
CA GLY A 643 29.67 -1.13 -6.07
C GLY A 643 30.34 -1.65 -7.35
N LEU A 644 30.55 -2.97 -7.49
CA LEU A 644 31.02 -3.56 -8.74
C LEU A 644 29.85 -3.99 -9.62
N ASN A 645 29.95 -3.75 -10.92
CA ASN A 645 28.96 -4.24 -11.87
C ASN A 645 29.17 -5.75 -12.13
N VAL A 646 28.09 -6.43 -12.49
CA VAL A 646 28.11 -7.81 -12.99
C VAL A 646 27.88 -7.82 -14.48
N VAL A 647 28.27 -8.89 -15.18
CA VAL A 647 28.09 -8.99 -16.63
C VAL A 647 26.98 -9.98 -16.94
N ILE A 648 26.04 -9.56 -17.78
CA ILE A 648 25.09 -10.45 -18.42
C ILE A 648 25.65 -10.86 -19.78
N GLN A 649 25.77 -12.16 -20.00
CA GLN A 649 26.02 -12.74 -21.31
C GLN A 649 24.70 -13.31 -21.83
N VAL A 650 24.31 -12.86 -23.02
CA VAL A 650 23.09 -13.29 -23.70
C VAL A 650 23.49 -14.13 -24.89
N GLN A 651 23.04 -15.39 -24.91
CA GLN A 651 23.10 -16.23 -26.09
C GLN A 651 21.75 -16.17 -26.80
N THR A 652 21.75 -15.70 -28.04
CA THR A 652 20.52 -15.60 -28.83
C THR A 652 20.05 -16.97 -29.28
N LYS A 653 18.77 -17.07 -29.67
CA LYS A 653 18.22 -18.30 -30.28
C LYS A 653 19.02 -18.81 -31.50
N LYS A 654 19.79 -17.94 -32.17
CA LYS A 654 20.64 -18.28 -33.33
C LYS A 654 22.06 -18.73 -32.93
N GLY A 655 22.40 -18.68 -31.65
CA GLY A 655 23.72 -19.03 -31.11
C GLY A 655 24.73 -17.88 -31.05
N GLU A 656 24.34 -16.67 -31.47
CA GLU A 656 25.17 -15.46 -31.33
C GLU A 656 25.24 -15.03 -29.87
N THR A 657 26.34 -14.41 -29.44
CA THR A 657 26.49 -13.95 -28.06
C THR A 657 26.78 -12.46 -28.01
N TRP A 658 26.17 -11.77 -27.06
CA TRP A 658 26.51 -10.39 -26.70
C TRP A 658 26.51 -10.23 -25.18
N GLU A 659 27.17 -9.17 -24.70
CA GLU A 659 27.31 -8.90 -23.27
C GLU A 659 26.97 -7.45 -22.96
N CYS A 660 26.40 -7.22 -21.78
CA CYS A 660 26.30 -5.88 -21.21
C CYS A 660 26.48 -5.91 -19.68
N GLU A 661 26.55 -4.72 -19.08
CA GLU A 661 26.73 -4.58 -17.63
C GLU A 661 25.40 -4.44 -16.90
N LEU A 662 25.33 -5.03 -15.72
CA LEU A 662 24.24 -4.86 -14.76
C LEU A 662 24.78 -4.32 -13.44
N LYS A 663 24.01 -3.42 -12.82
CA LYS A 663 24.25 -2.83 -11.51
C LYS A 663 23.45 -3.57 -10.44
N HIS A 664 23.93 -3.50 -9.20
CA HIS A 664 23.22 -3.96 -8.02
C HIS A 664 23.46 -3.02 -6.83
N THR A 665 22.63 -3.11 -5.80
CA THR A 665 22.70 -2.24 -4.61
C THR A 665 22.93 -3.04 -3.32
N TYR A 666 23.53 -4.23 -3.42
CA TYR A 666 23.85 -5.07 -2.27
C TYR A 666 24.89 -4.42 -1.37
N SER A 667 24.63 -4.37 -0.07
CA SER A 667 25.65 -4.15 0.96
C SER A 667 26.40 -5.45 1.25
N GLU A 668 27.56 -5.36 1.92
CA GLU A 668 28.32 -6.55 2.32
C GLU A 668 27.49 -7.52 3.19
N GLY A 669 26.67 -6.98 4.10
CA GLY A 669 25.75 -7.77 4.94
C GLY A 669 24.69 -8.49 4.11
N GLN A 670 24.12 -7.81 3.11
CA GLN A 670 23.08 -8.37 2.23
C GLN A 670 23.62 -9.50 1.34
N LEU A 671 24.91 -9.47 0.96
CA LEU A 671 25.52 -10.55 0.18
C LEU A 671 25.50 -11.87 0.95
N ARG A 672 25.61 -11.84 2.27
CA ARG A 672 25.53 -13.05 3.11
C ARG A 672 24.13 -13.67 3.06
N TRP A 673 23.08 -12.85 2.93
CA TRP A 673 21.70 -13.34 2.78
C TRP A 673 21.54 -14.11 1.47
N LEU A 674 22.11 -13.59 0.38
CA LEU A 674 22.11 -14.26 -0.93
C LEU A 674 22.80 -15.63 -0.82
N ARG A 675 23.99 -15.69 -0.21
CA ARG A 675 24.74 -16.95 -0.07
C ARG A 675 24.02 -17.98 0.80
N ALA A 676 23.47 -17.55 1.93
CA ALA A 676 22.65 -18.40 2.80
C ALA A 676 21.33 -18.85 2.13
N GLY A 677 20.95 -18.25 1.00
CA GLY A 677 19.72 -18.53 0.26
C GLY A 677 18.50 -17.72 0.72
N SER A 678 18.60 -17.02 1.86
CA SER A 678 17.70 -15.97 2.33
C SER A 678 18.29 -15.29 3.58
N ALA A 679 17.76 -14.11 3.95
CA ALA A 679 18.10 -13.44 5.20
C ALA A 679 17.64 -14.25 6.42
N LEU A 680 16.52 -14.96 6.32
CA LEU A 680 16.01 -15.82 7.39
C LEU A 680 16.94 -17.01 7.66
N ASN A 681 17.50 -17.61 6.62
CA ASN A 681 18.52 -18.66 6.76
C ASN A 681 19.77 -18.11 7.47
N TYR A 682 20.26 -16.95 7.03
CA TYR A 682 21.41 -16.30 7.63
C TYR A 682 21.18 -15.94 9.11
N MET A 683 19.99 -15.44 9.45
CA MET A 683 19.59 -15.15 10.84
C MET A 683 19.62 -16.43 11.68
N ARG A 684 19.08 -17.54 11.18
CA ARG A 684 19.07 -18.82 11.89
C ARG A 684 20.49 -19.33 12.18
N GLU A 685 21.39 -19.25 11.19
CA GLU A 685 22.81 -19.63 11.35
C GLU A 685 23.51 -18.73 12.37
N SER A 686 23.29 -17.41 12.28
CA SER A 686 23.96 -16.40 13.11
C SER A 686 23.47 -16.38 14.57
N VAL A 687 22.17 -16.54 14.79
CA VAL A 687 21.54 -16.39 16.12
C VAL A 687 21.51 -17.70 16.89
N LEU A 688 21.31 -18.84 16.22
CA LEU A 688 21.23 -20.15 16.88
C LEU A 688 22.56 -20.91 16.87
N GLY A 689 23.62 -20.37 16.25
CA GLY A 689 24.95 -20.97 16.22
C GLY A 689 24.98 -22.36 15.58
N ARG A 690 24.19 -22.58 14.52
CA ARG A 690 24.04 -23.87 13.82
C ARG A 690 24.56 -23.82 12.40
#